data_AF-A0A4U9XLG4-F1
#
_entry.id   AF-A0A4U9XLG4-F1
#
_cell.length_a   1.000
_cell.length_b   1.000
_cell.length_c   1.000
_cell.angle_alpha   90.00
_cell.angle_beta   90.00
_cell.angle_gamma   90.00
#
_symmetry.space_group_name_H-M   'P 1'
#
loop_
_entity.id
_entity.type
_entity.pdbx_description
1 polymer ?
#
loop_
_entity_poly.entity_id
_entity_poly.type
_entity_poly.pdbx_seq_one_letter_code
_entity_poly.pdbx_strand_id
1 'polypeptide(L)'
;MVQGKMTDLLTYRLNTDLMYKSEKLQSISYFEDSEFYNDIQLLSSEASWRPVNLLVFGTSLISNAVMFGSMLLIVSSINMFVSILLLIVLIPQGMITYKIQQQAFETLVSNSEESRKLDYYSQVLLSNNHIKDVRLYNLYSFFINKYTESFMQVNGKLQTDRRKKSINSTLFITLTSLIILAMFAYVIHQIQIGKLEIGVIFVFSTSIIYSINSMARLIEDSSLLYDTLLYMEKFFGFIEIDDEMVYDTTDCLIEHSSDIQSIEFKHISFSYPQTPDKVLDDICFEISKGEKIAIVGENGAGKTTLLRMIINEDSDYSGEIVRKGDIAYVPQIKELKDGSGGEITLRLLKKAFSLSPSILILDEPTSHLDQENVQWLIHKLLRFNGTIIIVSHDRFLLDYIPERIFFIDEGEIETYVGNFTEFEDQKNKKRKQLEKEIAHYKNKVTRLTEELENKKIKSQKILKKKTSKISNSDWKVSSKMGSYDSQAKAIAKSAKAIEKRISRLPEPPKIPTQAFIKFKSIGHLENNSPRTLIRIEEGNFKTKFIELKLPMIKMKFGERWLLTGRNKSGKSTLLKSIVKKDIDGYFSNDLKIGYFSQNLDLLNKEKSLFENIYSISIQNERLIINLLAMLGLKKDKIFIPCKNLSGGEQVKGQLALTFLSDSNFLILDEPTNFLDINLLAAFEDFLLNFPGSVLLVCHDTYIQKNIHFKSMQIRGNEVFLENYF
;
A
#
# COMPACT_ATOMS: atom_id res chain seq x y z
N MET A 1 51.80 -7.44 -2.77
CA MET A 1 51.76 -5.96 -2.78
C MET A 1 51.04 -5.41 -4.01
N VAL A 2 51.45 -5.76 -5.24
CA VAL A 2 50.78 -5.33 -6.49
C VAL A 2 49.33 -5.80 -6.56
N GLN A 3 49.07 -7.09 -6.32
CA GLN A 3 47.73 -7.66 -6.31
C GLN A 3 46.82 -6.96 -5.31
N GLY A 4 47.24 -6.81 -4.05
CA GLY A 4 46.47 -6.09 -3.03
C GLY A 4 46.11 -4.65 -3.43
N LYS A 5 47.07 -3.89 -3.97
CA LYS A 5 46.82 -2.52 -4.44
C LYS A 5 45.83 -2.47 -5.61
N MET A 6 45.90 -3.42 -6.54
CA MET A 6 44.92 -3.54 -7.62
C MET A 6 43.54 -3.88 -7.10
N THR A 7 43.44 -4.79 -6.13
CA THR A 7 42.19 -5.15 -5.48
C THR A 7 41.54 -3.94 -4.82
N ASP A 8 42.30 -3.19 -4.02
CA ASP A 8 41.79 -2.00 -3.32
C ASP A 8 41.29 -0.94 -4.32
N LEU A 9 42.03 -0.72 -5.41
CA LEU A 9 41.65 0.22 -6.47
C LEU A 9 40.37 -0.21 -7.21
N LEU A 10 40.23 -1.50 -7.53
CA LEU A 10 39.04 -2.02 -8.21
C LEU A 10 37.82 -1.97 -7.30
N THR A 11 37.97 -2.39 -6.04
CA THR A 11 36.89 -2.32 -5.04
C THR A 11 36.45 -0.88 -4.80
N TYR A 12 37.39 0.06 -4.69
CA TYR A 12 37.07 1.48 -4.59
C TYR A 12 36.26 1.93 -5.81
N ARG A 13 36.75 1.67 -7.02
CA ARG A 13 36.13 2.13 -8.27
C ARG A 13 34.73 1.58 -8.46
N LEU A 14 34.52 0.28 -8.25
CA LEU A 14 33.21 -0.34 -8.41
C LEU A 14 32.19 0.23 -7.42
N ASN A 15 32.57 0.39 -6.14
CA ASN A 15 31.69 1.00 -5.15
C ASN A 15 31.37 2.45 -5.49
N THR A 16 32.35 3.24 -5.92
CA THR A 16 32.09 4.63 -6.31
C THR A 16 31.23 4.72 -7.57
N ASP A 17 31.43 3.84 -8.55
CA ASP A 17 30.64 3.82 -9.78
C ASP A 17 29.18 3.45 -9.48
N LEU A 18 28.93 2.50 -8.57
CA LEU A 18 27.57 2.20 -8.07
C LEU A 18 26.94 3.42 -7.39
N MET A 19 27.68 4.12 -6.53
CA MET A 19 27.20 5.30 -5.82
C MET A 19 26.88 6.45 -6.79
N TYR A 20 27.79 6.75 -7.72
CA TYR A 20 27.59 7.79 -8.73
C TYR A 20 26.45 7.46 -9.69
N LYS A 21 26.27 6.18 -10.04
CA LYS A 21 25.14 5.76 -10.86
C LYS A 21 23.83 5.91 -10.09
N SER A 22 23.79 5.49 -8.82
CA SER A 22 22.62 5.67 -7.95
C SER A 22 22.27 7.15 -7.73
N GLU A 23 23.26 8.05 -7.72
CA GLU A 23 23.03 9.49 -7.66
C GLU A 23 22.41 10.04 -8.96
N LYS A 24 22.79 9.45 -10.11
CA LYS A 24 22.27 9.83 -11.43
C LYS A 24 20.86 9.31 -11.72
N LEU A 25 20.48 8.17 -11.13
CA LEU A 25 19.13 7.63 -11.23
C LEU A 25 18.19 8.47 -10.35
N GLN A 26 17.39 9.33 -10.96
CA GLN A 26 16.46 10.22 -10.27
C GLN A 26 15.02 9.69 -10.30
N SER A 27 14.68 8.82 -11.24
CA SER A 27 13.36 8.19 -11.31
C SER A 27 13.18 7.10 -10.24
N ILE A 28 12.06 7.16 -9.51
CA ILE A 28 11.70 6.20 -8.45
C ILE A 28 11.08 4.93 -9.03
N SER A 29 10.63 4.95 -10.29
CA SER A 29 9.98 3.82 -10.97
C SER A 29 10.82 2.54 -10.92
N TYR A 30 12.13 2.63 -11.10
CA TYR A 30 13.03 1.49 -10.96
C TYR A 30 13.04 0.92 -9.53
N PHE A 31 12.94 1.77 -8.50
CA PHE A 31 12.93 1.36 -7.09
C PHE A 31 11.59 0.75 -6.64
N GLU A 32 10.52 0.89 -7.43
CA GLU A 32 9.26 0.18 -7.23
C GLU A 32 9.28 -1.24 -7.81
N ASP A 33 10.25 -1.56 -8.68
CA ASP A 33 10.46 -2.91 -9.19
C ASP A 33 11.22 -3.78 -8.18
N SER A 34 10.57 -4.89 -7.81
CA SER A 34 11.15 -5.89 -6.92
C SER A 34 12.40 -6.56 -7.47
N GLU A 35 12.56 -6.70 -8.79
CA GLU A 35 13.75 -7.28 -9.40
C GLU A 35 14.95 -6.33 -9.32
N PHE A 36 14.73 -5.05 -9.64
CA PHE A 36 15.74 -4.01 -9.50
C PHE A 36 16.27 -3.86 -8.07
N TYR A 37 15.40 -3.90 -7.05
CA TYR A 37 15.82 -3.86 -5.65
C TYR A 37 16.72 -5.05 -5.28
N ASN A 38 16.40 -6.25 -5.79
CA ASN A 38 17.24 -7.44 -5.57
C ASN A 38 18.63 -7.27 -6.19
N ASP A 39 18.71 -6.69 -7.37
CA ASP A 39 19.97 -6.47 -8.07
C ASP A 39 20.83 -5.43 -7.34
N ILE A 40 20.27 -4.32 -6.86
CA ILE A 40 21.00 -3.35 -6.03
C ILE A 40 21.49 -3.99 -4.72
N GLN A 41 20.67 -4.80 -4.05
CA GLN A 41 21.06 -5.45 -2.81
C GLN A 41 22.22 -6.44 -3.03
N LEU A 42 22.20 -7.19 -4.14
CA LEU A 42 23.30 -8.06 -4.55
C LEU A 42 24.55 -7.25 -4.87
N LEU A 43 24.42 -6.21 -5.70
CA LEU A 43 25.53 -5.36 -6.14
C LEU A 43 26.25 -4.71 -4.95
N SER A 44 25.49 -4.18 -3.99
CA SER A 44 26.02 -3.50 -2.81
C SER A 44 26.64 -4.46 -1.79
N SER A 45 26.01 -5.61 -1.53
CA SER A 45 26.52 -6.57 -0.54
C SER A 45 27.78 -7.31 -1.00
N GLU A 46 27.94 -7.51 -2.32
CA GLU A 46 29.05 -8.28 -2.87
C GLU A 46 30.20 -7.45 -3.49
N ALA A 47 30.02 -6.14 -3.68
CA ALA A 47 31.02 -5.24 -4.27
C ALA A 47 32.39 -5.25 -3.56
N SER A 48 32.42 -5.57 -2.28
CA SER A 48 33.64 -5.57 -1.47
C SER A 48 34.58 -6.73 -1.78
N TRP A 49 34.05 -7.90 -2.18
CA TRP A 49 34.83 -9.15 -2.28
C TRP A 49 34.86 -9.76 -3.68
N ARG A 50 33.88 -9.47 -4.56
CA ARG A 50 33.90 -9.94 -5.96
C ARG A 50 35.15 -9.52 -6.75
N PRO A 51 35.68 -8.29 -6.61
CA PRO A 51 36.89 -7.87 -7.34
C PRO A 51 38.14 -8.59 -6.84
N VAL A 52 38.19 -8.89 -5.54
CA VAL A 52 39.24 -9.70 -4.92
C VAL A 52 39.26 -11.08 -5.56
N ASN A 53 38.08 -11.70 -5.66
CA ASN A 53 37.91 -13.04 -6.24
C ASN A 53 38.31 -13.08 -7.71
N LEU A 54 37.93 -12.07 -8.50
CA LEU A 54 38.33 -11.98 -9.90
C LEU A 54 39.85 -12.05 -10.07
N LEU A 55 40.59 -11.26 -9.28
CA LEU A 55 42.04 -11.21 -9.36
C LEU A 55 42.70 -12.47 -8.79
N VAL A 56 42.24 -12.95 -7.63
CA VAL A 56 42.81 -14.14 -6.97
C VAL A 56 42.59 -15.39 -7.81
N PHE A 57 41.36 -15.67 -8.21
CA PHE A 57 41.05 -16.85 -8.99
C PHE A 57 41.53 -16.73 -10.43
N GLY A 58 41.46 -15.53 -11.03
CA GLY A 58 42.02 -15.31 -12.38
C GLY A 58 43.53 -15.56 -12.45
N THR A 59 44.29 -15.06 -11.47
CA THR A 59 45.74 -15.34 -11.40
C THR A 59 46.04 -16.80 -11.08
N SER A 60 45.25 -17.41 -10.20
CA SER A 60 45.35 -18.84 -9.87
C SER A 60 45.07 -19.72 -11.09
N LEU A 61 44.07 -19.39 -11.92
CA LEU A 61 43.78 -20.10 -13.17
C LEU A 61 44.97 -20.09 -14.12
N ILE A 62 45.56 -18.92 -14.35
CA ILE A 62 46.73 -18.79 -15.23
C ILE A 62 47.88 -19.62 -14.68
N SER A 63 48.18 -19.50 -13.38
CA SER A 63 49.26 -20.24 -12.72
C SER A 63 49.04 -21.76 -12.80
N ASN A 64 47.83 -22.24 -12.53
CA ASN A 64 47.51 -23.66 -12.55
C ASN A 64 47.44 -24.22 -13.98
N ALA A 65 47.03 -23.43 -14.97
CA ALA A 65 47.09 -23.82 -16.39
C ALA A 65 48.54 -24.00 -16.85
N VAL A 66 49.42 -23.06 -16.50
CA VAL A 66 50.86 -23.16 -16.78
C VAL A 66 51.47 -24.36 -16.06
N MET A 67 51.12 -24.59 -14.79
CA MET A 67 51.59 -25.75 -14.03
C MET A 67 51.14 -27.07 -14.66
N PHE A 68 49.86 -27.18 -15.01
CA PHE A 68 49.30 -28.37 -15.66
C PHE A 68 50.03 -28.66 -16.99
N GLY A 69 50.17 -27.65 -17.85
CA GLY A 69 50.88 -27.78 -19.12
C GLY A 69 52.35 -28.16 -18.93
N SER A 70 53.04 -27.56 -17.96
CA SER A 70 54.44 -27.85 -17.65
C SER A 70 54.64 -29.28 -17.16
N MET A 71 53.80 -29.74 -16.23
CA MET A 71 53.86 -31.11 -15.71
C MET A 71 53.53 -32.14 -16.79
N LEU A 72 52.60 -31.81 -17.69
CA LEU A 72 52.27 -32.66 -18.82
C LEU A 72 53.40 -32.76 -19.84
N LEU A 73 54.11 -31.65 -20.12
CA LEU A 73 55.32 -31.66 -20.94
C LEU A 73 56.42 -32.54 -20.33
N ILE A 74 56.61 -32.49 -18.99
CA ILE A 74 57.54 -33.37 -18.28
C ILE A 74 57.14 -34.85 -18.44
N VAL A 75 55.86 -35.19 -18.28
CA VAL A 75 55.38 -36.57 -18.49
C VAL A 75 55.56 -37.00 -19.96
N SER A 76 55.34 -36.08 -20.90
CA SER A 76 55.47 -36.33 -22.34
C SER A 76 56.91 -36.64 -22.74
N SER A 77 57.88 -36.02 -22.06
CA SER A 77 59.30 -36.28 -22.23
C SER A 77 59.70 -37.73 -21.88
N ILE A 78 58.95 -38.37 -20.96
CA ILE A 78 59.12 -39.77 -20.60
C ILE A 78 58.43 -40.66 -21.65
N ASN A 79 57.15 -40.40 -21.91
CA ASN A 79 56.40 -41.07 -22.96
C ASN A 79 55.15 -40.25 -23.37
N MET A 80 55.06 -39.95 -24.66
CA MET A 80 53.94 -39.20 -25.25
C MET A 80 52.59 -39.91 -25.06
N PHE A 81 52.53 -41.25 -25.18
CA PHE A 81 51.29 -42.03 -25.01
C PHE A 81 50.74 -41.94 -23.58
N VAL A 82 51.63 -41.89 -22.58
CA VAL A 82 51.25 -41.77 -21.16
C VAL A 82 50.57 -40.41 -20.91
N SER A 83 51.08 -39.34 -21.54
CA SER A 83 50.49 -38.01 -21.44
C SER A 83 49.14 -37.88 -22.13
N ILE A 84 48.99 -38.48 -23.32
CA ILE A 84 47.71 -38.51 -24.05
C ILE A 84 46.65 -39.27 -23.24
N LEU A 85 47.03 -40.41 -22.66
CA LEU A 85 46.14 -41.23 -21.86
C LEU A 85 45.72 -40.50 -20.57
N LEU A 86 46.60 -39.70 -19.97
CA LEU A 86 46.29 -38.83 -18.84
C LEU A 86 45.30 -37.70 -19.22
N LEU A 87 45.43 -37.09 -20.40
CA LEU A 87 44.49 -36.07 -20.91
C LEU A 87 43.09 -36.61 -21.18
N ILE A 88 43.00 -37.77 -21.85
CA ILE A 88 41.73 -38.43 -22.20
C ILE A 88 40.89 -38.69 -20.95
N VAL A 89 41.53 -38.81 -19.80
CA VAL A 89 40.91 -39.21 -18.55
C VAL A 89 40.61 -37.99 -17.67
N LEU A 90 41.56 -37.06 -17.54
CA LEU A 90 41.40 -35.88 -16.69
C LEU A 90 40.42 -34.85 -17.26
N ILE A 91 40.38 -34.65 -18.58
CA ILE A 91 39.48 -33.64 -19.18
C ILE A 91 38.01 -34.00 -18.96
N PRO A 92 37.52 -35.21 -19.34
CA PRO A 92 36.12 -35.57 -19.12
C PRO A 92 35.73 -35.61 -17.64
N GLN A 93 36.63 -36.12 -16.77
CA GLN A 93 36.43 -36.05 -15.32
C GLN A 93 36.24 -34.60 -14.88
N GLY A 94 37.12 -33.70 -15.33
CA GLY A 94 37.07 -32.30 -14.95
C GLY A 94 35.81 -31.58 -15.42
N MET A 95 35.34 -31.85 -16.64
CA MET A 95 34.08 -31.29 -17.16
C MET A 95 32.86 -31.73 -16.35
N ILE A 96 32.84 -33.00 -15.90
CA ILE A 96 31.76 -33.51 -15.05
C ILE A 96 31.79 -32.81 -13.70
N THR A 97 32.96 -32.72 -13.05
CA THR A 97 33.12 -32.04 -11.76
C THR A 97 32.75 -30.56 -11.84
N TYR A 98 33.17 -29.86 -12.90
CA TYR A 98 32.80 -28.47 -13.16
C TYR A 98 31.27 -28.29 -13.22
N LYS A 99 30.57 -29.11 -14.02
CA LYS A 99 29.10 -29.06 -14.11
C LYS A 99 28.40 -29.39 -12.79
N ILE A 100 29.03 -30.16 -11.90
CA ILE A 100 28.48 -30.46 -10.56
C ILE A 100 28.61 -29.23 -9.66
N GLN A 101 29.78 -28.62 -9.62
CA GLN A 101 30.05 -27.43 -8.81
C GLN A 101 29.18 -26.25 -9.26
N GLN A 102 29.08 -25.99 -10.57
CA GLN A 102 28.23 -24.93 -11.12
C GLN A 102 26.77 -25.07 -10.70
N GLN A 103 26.16 -26.25 -10.86
CA GLN A 103 24.75 -26.44 -10.47
C GLN A 103 24.53 -26.42 -8.96
N ALA A 104 25.50 -26.94 -8.18
CA ALA A 104 25.43 -26.87 -6.73
C ALA A 104 25.42 -25.40 -6.27
N PHE A 105 26.21 -24.56 -6.93
CA PHE A 105 26.22 -23.12 -6.71
C PHE A 105 24.92 -22.45 -7.16
N GLU A 106 24.48 -22.66 -8.40
CA GLU A 106 23.23 -22.09 -8.92
C GLU A 106 22.03 -22.43 -8.02
N THR A 107 22.00 -23.57 -7.36
CA THR A 107 20.87 -23.91 -6.49
C THR A 107 21.03 -23.41 -5.04
N LEU A 108 22.26 -23.28 -4.54
CA LEU A 108 22.53 -22.88 -3.15
C LEU A 108 22.77 -21.38 -2.95
N VAL A 109 23.31 -20.71 -3.97
CA VAL A 109 23.79 -19.33 -3.89
C VAL A 109 23.04 -18.42 -4.87
N SER A 110 22.41 -18.95 -5.93
CA SER A 110 21.56 -18.10 -6.77
C SER A 110 20.22 -17.76 -6.11
N ASN A 111 19.66 -16.63 -6.55
CA ASN A 111 18.38 -16.01 -6.22
C ASN A 111 17.12 -16.88 -6.48
N SER A 112 17.24 -18.21 -6.47
CA SER A 112 16.06 -19.07 -6.49
C SER A 112 15.08 -18.61 -5.41
N GLU A 113 13.80 -18.60 -5.76
CA GLU A 113 12.73 -18.12 -4.88
C GLU A 113 12.84 -18.76 -3.48
N GLU A 114 13.24 -20.04 -3.43
CA GLU A 114 13.37 -20.77 -2.19
C GLU A 114 14.63 -20.42 -1.38
N SER A 115 15.76 -20.12 -2.03
CA SER A 115 16.94 -19.59 -1.35
C SER A 115 16.63 -18.22 -0.71
N ARG A 116 15.90 -17.36 -1.43
CA ARG A 116 15.43 -16.07 -0.91
C ARG A 116 14.49 -16.22 0.29
N LYS A 117 13.55 -17.18 0.25
CA LYS A 117 12.69 -17.47 1.42
C LYS A 117 13.50 -17.93 2.62
N LEU A 118 14.50 -18.78 2.43
CA LEU A 118 15.38 -19.25 3.51
C LEU A 118 16.13 -18.09 4.17
N ASP A 119 16.74 -17.21 3.36
CA ASP A 119 17.43 -16.03 3.86
C ASP A 119 16.48 -15.08 4.59
N TYR A 120 15.30 -14.80 4.00
CA TYR A 120 14.26 -13.97 4.63
C TYR A 120 13.84 -14.50 6.01
N TYR A 121 13.48 -15.79 6.11
CA TYR A 121 13.06 -16.36 7.39
C TYR A 121 14.16 -16.32 8.45
N SER A 122 15.42 -16.50 8.02
CA SER A 122 16.59 -16.37 8.89
C SER A 122 16.80 -14.92 9.35
N GLN A 123 16.78 -13.95 8.42
CA GLN A 123 16.96 -12.53 8.72
C GLN A 123 15.86 -11.98 9.62
N VAL A 124 14.61 -12.38 9.46
CA VAL A 124 13.51 -11.94 10.34
C VAL A 124 13.76 -12.40 11.79
N LEU A 125 14.35 -13.58 11.99
CA LEU A 125 14.67 -14.12 13.31
C LEU A 125 15.94 -13.52 13.92
N LEU A 126 16.92 -13.11 13.11
CA LEU A 126 18.26 -12.71 13.55
C LEU A 126 18.53 -11.20 13.46
N SER A 127 17.74 -10.45 12.68
CA SER A 127 17.92 -9.01 12.49
C SER A 127 17.43 -8.21 13.70
N ASN A 128 18.16 -7.15 14.04
CA ASN A 128 17.79 -6.26 15.15
C ASN A 128 16.46 -5.52 14.92
N ASN A 129 16.06 -5.35 13.65
CA ASN A 129 14.82 -4.64 13.29
C ASN A 129 13.57 -5.45 13.65
N HIS A 130 13.56 -6.77 13.42
CA HIS A 130 12.35 -7.60 13.54
C HIS A 130 12.35 -8.55 14.73
N ILE A 131 13.52 -8.85 15.33
CA ILE A 131 13.63 -9.81 16.43
C ILE A 131 12.77 -9.45 17.65
N LYS A 132 12.55 -8.16 17.89
CA LYS A 132 11.70 -7.67 19.00
C LYS A 132 10.24 -8.03 18.77
N ASP A 133 9.74 -7.87 17.55
CA ASP A 133 8.36 -8.19 17.19
C ASP A 133 8.13 -9.70 17.20
N VAL A 134 9.07 -10.47 16.64
CA VAL A 134 9.01 -11.94 16.66
C VAL A 134 8.96 -12.49 18.09
N ARG A 135 9.70 -11.87 19.03
CA ARG A 135 9.61 -12.16 20.47
C ARG A 135 8.27 -11.79 21.06
N LEU A 136 7.81 -10.57 20.78
CA LEU A 136 6.59 -10.02 21.35
C LEU A 136 5.36 -10.88 20.98
N TYR A 137 5.31 -11.35 19.73
CA TYR A 137 4.21 -12.15 19.20
C TYR A 137 4.44 -13.67 19.28
N ASN A 138 5.55 -14.12 19.90
CA ASN A 138 5.91 -15.53 20.05
C ASN A 138 5.93 -16.32 18.73
N LEU A 139 6.49 -15.73 17.66
CA LEU A 139 6.45 -16.27 16.29
C LEU A 139 7.66 -17.14 15.91
N TYR A 140 8.55 -17.47 16.86
CA TYR A 140 9.76 -18.26 16.60
C TYR A 140 9.49 -19.60 15.91
N SER A 141 8.54 -20.38 16.47
CA SER A 141 8.20 -21.70 15.93
C SER A 141 7.64 -21.62 14.52
N PHE A 142 6.87 -20.57 14.20
CA PHE A 142 6.33 -20.35 12.87
C PHE A 142 7.44 -20.18 11.83
N PHE A 143 8.38 -19.26 12.08
CA PHE A 143 9.48 -19.00 11.15
C PHE A 143 10.46 -20.18 11.05
N ILE A 144 10.77 -20.86 12.16
CA ILE A 144 11.61 -22.06 12.14
C ILE A 144 10.95 -23.18 11.33
N ASN A 145 9.65 -23.40 11.48
CA ASN A 145 8.92 -24.40 10.70
C ASN A 145 8.92 -24.05 9.21
N LYS A 146 8.66 -22.78 8.85
CA LYS A 146 8.69 -22.31 7.46
C LYS A 146 10.07 -22.42 6.82
N TYR A 147 11.12 -22.08 7.57
CA TYR A 147 12.50 -22.31 7.15
C TYR A 147 12.76 -23.79 6.91
N THR A 148 12.35 -24.65 7.84
CA THR A 148 12.56 -26.10 7.74
C THR A 148 11.83 -26.71 6.55
N GLU A 149 10.55 -26.36 6.33
CA GLU A 149 9.77 -26.80 5.17
C GLU A 149 10.45 -26.39 3.85
N SER A 150 10.85 -25.12 3.74
CA SER A 150 11.50 -24.60 2.53
C SER A 150 12.85 -25.27 2.32
N PHE A 151 13.61 -25.51 3.39
CA PHE A 151 14.90 -26.18 3.34
C PHE A 151 14.77 -27.63 2.88
N MET A 152 13.75 -28.35 3.37
CA MET A 152 13.47 -29.72 2.93
C MET A 152 13.12 -29.79 1.43
N GLN A 153 12.35 -28.82 0.92
CA GLN A 153 12.02 -28.75 -0.50
C GLN A 153 13.25 -28.51 -1.38
N VAL A 154 14.12 -27.57 -1.00
CA VAL A 154 15.37 -27.27 -1.70
C VAL A 154 16.31 -28.48 -1.68
N ASN A 155 16.50 -29.08 -0.50
CA ASN A 155 17.40 -30.22 -0.33
C ASN A 155 16.89 -31.47 -1.06
N GLY A 156 15.58 -31.70 -1.10
CA GLY A 156 14.97 -32.84 -1.81
C GLY A 156 15.26 -32.84 -3.31
N LYS A 157 15.10 -31.69 -3.99
CA LYS A 157 15.43 -31.55 -5.42
C LYS A 157 16.93 -31.68 -5.69
N LEU A 158 17.76 -31.13 -4.79
CA LEU A 158 19.21 -31.19 -4.90
C LEU A 158 19.80 -32.60 -4.76
N GLN A 159 19.25 -33.42 -3.87
CA GLN A 159 19.81 -34.74 -3.58
C GLN A 159 19.71 -35.72 -4.76
N THR A 160 18.63 -35.67 -5.54
CA THR A 160 18.46 -36.56 -6.71
C THR A 160 19.49 -36.27 -7.80
N ASP A 161 19.73 -35.00 -8.07
CA ASP A 161 20.67 -34.57 -9.10
C ASP A 161 22.12 -34.75 -8.66
N ARG A 162 22.42 -34.44 -7.39
CA ARG A 162 23.73 -34.73 -6.78
C ARG A 162 24.05 -36.22 -6.78
N ARG A 163 23.07 -37.09 -6.53
CA ARG A 163 23.31 -38.54 -6.51
C ARG A 163 23.66 -39.09 -7.89
N LYS A 164 22.90 -38.73 -8.94
CA LYS A 164 23.20 -39.16 -10.32
C LYS A 164 24.59 -38.69 -10.76
N LYS A 165 24.92 -37.45 -10.44
CA LYS A 165 26.21 -36.83 -10.76
C LYS A 165 27.38 -37.41 -9.97
N SER A 166 27.19 -37.70 -8.69
CA SER A 166 28.21 -38.32 -7.82
C SER A 166 28.56 -39.74 -8.27
N ILE A 167 27.57 -40.52 -8.73
CA ILE A 167 27.81 -41.84 -9.32
C ILE A 167 28.72 -41.73 -10.54
N ASN A 168 28.41 -40.82 -11.47
CA ASN A 168 29.24 -40.60 -12.66
C ASN A 168 30.65 -40.13 -12.29
N SER A 169 30.79 -39.19 -11.35
CA SER A 169 32.10 -38.72 -10.88
C SER A 169 32.92 -39.85 -10.24
N THR A 170 32.29 -40.73 -9.47
CA THR A 170 32.96 -41.87 -8.82
C THR A 170 33.50 -42.86 -9.85
N LEU A 171 32.74 -43.12 -10.92
CA LEU A 171 33.18 -43.98 -12.03
C LEU A 171 34.43 -43.42 -12.73
N PHE A 172 34.48 -42.11 -12.97
CA PHE A 172 35.68 -41.50 -13.57
C PHE A 172 36.87 -41.52 -12.61
N ILE A 173 36.67 -41.31 -11.30
CA ILE A 173 37.76 -41.39 -10.30
C ILE A 173 38.35 -42.80 -10.19
N THR A 174 37.52 -43.85 -10.28
CA THR A 174 38.04 -45.23 -10.28
C THR A 174 38.79 -45.54 -11.57
N LEU A 175 38.29 -45.07 -12.72
CA LEU A 175 38.97 -45.18 -14.00
C LEU A 175 40.33 -44.45 -14.00
N THR A 176 40.40 -43.24 -13.44
CA THR A 176 41.65 -42.48 -13.34
C THR A 176 42.68 -43.19 -12.47
N SER A 177 42.24 -43.75 -11.34
CA SER A 177 43.10 -44.49 -10.41
C SER A 177 43.68 -45.76 -11.05
N LEU A 178 42.87 -46.51 -11.80
CA LEU A 178 43.32 -47.70 -12.54
C LEU A 178 44.33 -47.35 -13.62
N ILE A 179 44.08 -46.25 -14.33
CA ILE A 179 44.95 -45.74 -15.38
C ILE A 179 46.29 -45.28 -14.79
N ILE A 180 46.29 -44.55 -13.68
CA ILE A 180 47.51 -44.15 -12.97
C ILE A 180 48.31 -45.38 -12.56
N LEU A 181 47.67 -46.40 -11.98
CA LEU A 181 48.33 -47.67 -11.64
C LEU A 181 48.96 -48.35 -12.86
N ALA A 182 48.25 -48.40 -13.99
CA ALA A 182 48.77 -48.97 -15.24
C ALA A 182 49.98 -48.16 -15.76
N MET A 183 49.92 -46.83 -15.68
CA MET A 183 51.03 -45.97 -16.08
C MET A 183 52.26 -46.14 -15.16
N PHE A 184 52.06 -46.29 -13.85
CA PHE A 184 53.14 -46.62 -12.91
C PHE A 184 53.77 -47.98 -13.22
N ALA A 185 52.96 -49.02 -13.47
CA ALA A 185 53.46 -50.33 -13.86
C ALA A 185 54.28 -50.27 -15.15
N TYR A 186 53.83 -49.48 -16.14
CA TYR A 186 54.57 -49.23 -17.37
C TYR A 186 55.94 -48.60 -17.12
N VAL A 187 56.01 -47.53 -16.32
CA VAL A 187 57.27 -46.85 -15.99
C VAL A 187 58.23 -47.78 -15.24
N ILE A 188 57.74 -48.55 -14.26
CA ILE A 188 58.54 -49.54 -13.52
C ILE A 188 59.11 -50.61 -14.47
N HIS A 189 58.30 -51.09 -15.41
CA HIS A 189 58.75 -52.08 -16.38
C HIS A 189 59.83 -51.52 -17.33
N GLN A 190 59.71 -50.26 -17.77
CA GLN A 190 60.75 -49.62 -18.59
C GLN A 190 62.09 -49.47 -17.83
N ILE A 191 62.04 -49.27 -16.51
CA ILE A 191 63.23 -49.21 -15.66
C ILE A 191 63.87 -50.59 -15.53
N GLN A 192 63.08 -51.64 -15.37
CA GLN A 192 63.58 -53.02 -15.32
C GLN A 192 64.31 -53.42 -16.61
N ILE A 193 63.84 -52.93 -17.77
CA ILE A 193 64.48 -53.15 -19.07
C ILE A 193 65.74 -52.27 -19.26
N GLY A 194 65.99 -51.31 -18.36
CA GLY A 194 67.14 -50.41 -18.40
C GLY A 194 66.98 -49.23 -19.37
N LYS A 195 65.75 -48.93 -19.82
CA LYS A 195 65.47 -47.80 -20.73
C LYS A 195 65.29 -46.46 -19.99
N LEU A 196 64.96 -46.51 -18.71
CA LEU A 196 64.76 -45.33 -17.86
C LEU A 196 65.57 -45.49 -16.57
N GLU A 197 66.06 -44.37 -16.04
CA GLU A 197 66.73 -44.33 -14.74
C GLU A 197 65.74 -44.40 -13.58
N ILE A 198 66.20 -44.86 -12.42
CA ILE A 198 65.34 -45.03 -11.24
C ILE A 198 64.78 -43.70 -10.72
N GLY A 199 65.49 -42.58 -10.95
CA GLY A 199 65.06 -41.23 -10.58
C GLY A 199 63.83 -40.74 -11.35
N VAL A 200 63.56 -41.32 -12.52
CA VAL A 200 62.40 -40.96 -13.36
C VAL A 200 61.08 -41.29 -12.66
N ILE A 201 61.03 -42.29 -11.76
CA ILE A 201 59.82 -42.60 -10.97
C ILE A 201 59.40 -41.41 -10.11
N PHE A 202 60.37 -40.71 -9.50
CA PHE A 202 60.06 -39.59 -8.63
C PHE A 202 59.53 -38.38 -9.42
N VAL A 203 60.18 -38.07 -10.54
CA VAL A 203 59.73 -37.02 -11.46
C VAL A 203 58.35 -37.34 -12.03
N PHE A 204 58.10 -38.59 -12.40
CA PHE A 204 56.82 -39.06 -12.90
C PHE A 204 55.71 -38.97 -11.85
N SER A 205 55.97 -39.46 -10.64
CA SER A 205 55.02 -39.44 -9.52
C SER A 205 54.62 -38.01 -9.14
N THR A 206 55.62 -37.13 -8.97
CA THR A 206 55.37 -35.71 -8.65
C THR A 206 54.61 -35.01 -9.78
N SER A 207 54.96 -35.26 -11.04
CA SER A 207 54.29 -34.66 -12.19
C SER A 207 52.82 -35.07 -12.31
N ILE A 208 52.48 -36.34 -12.03
CA ILE A 208 51.08 -36.79 -11.99
C ILE A 208 50.32 -36.08 -10.86
N ILE A 209 50.89 -36.05 -9.65
CA ILE A 209 50.23 -35.42 -8.49
C ILE A 209 49.97 -33.94 -8.76
N TYR A 210 50.97 -33.20 -9.28
CA TYR A 210 50.79 -31.80 -9.62
C TYR A 210 49.82 -31.58 -10.80
N SER A 211 49.76 -32.48 -11.77
CA SER A 211 48.77 -32.43 -12.86
C SER A 211 47.34 -32.61 -12.34
N ILE A 212 47.11 -33.57 -11.44
CA ILE A 212 45.79 -33.78 -10.82
C ILE A 212 45.39 -32.57 -9.97
N ASN A 213 46.31 -32.08 -9.13
CA ASN A 213 46.04 -30.94 -8.24
C ASN A 213 45.80 -29.64 -9.02
N SER A 214 46.58 -29.39 -10.08
CA SER A 214 46.37 -28.21 -10.94
C SER A 214 45.05 -28.30 -11.69
N MET A 215 44.68 -29.47 -12.22
CA MET A 215 43.37 -29.66 -12.86
C MET A 215 42.21 -29.46 -11.87
N ALA A 216 42.32 -29.99 -10.66
CA ALA A 216 41.31 -29.80 -9.61
C ALA A 216 41.14 -28.31 -9.26
N ARG A 217 42.24 -27.57 -9.08
CA ARG A 217 42.21 -26.12 -8.83
C ARG A 217 41.65 -25.32 -10.01
N LEU A 218 41.99 -25.70 -11.25
CA LEU A 218 41.42 -25.06 -12.45
C LEU A 218 39.88 -25.16 -12.47
N ILE A 219 39.33 -26.31 -12.10
CA ILE A 219 37.88 -26.54 -12.07
C ILE A 219 37.22 -25.69 -10.98
N GLU A 220 37.80 -25.67 -9.77
CA GLU A 220 37.30 -24.92 -8.62
C GLU A 220 37.33 -23.40 -8.87
N ASP A 221 38.49 -22.87 -9.29
CA ASP A 221 38.66 -21.45 -9.59
C ASP A 221 37.74 -20.99 -10.74
N SER A 222 37.52 -21.85 -11.75
CA SER A 222 36.60 -21.56 -12.86
C SER A 222 35.14 -21.48 -12.39
N SER A 223 34.73 -22.36 -11.48
CA SER A 223 33.38 -22.32 -10.90
C SER A 223 33.16 -21.03 -10.11
N LEU A 224 34.17 -20.56 -9.36
CA LEU A 224 34.08 -19.34 -8.55
C LEU A 224 34.14 -18.06 -9.40
N LEU A 225 34.83 -18.10 -10.54
CA LEU A 225 34.84 -16.99 -11.51
C LEU A 225 33.54 -16.84 -12.26
N TYR A 226 32.81 -17.92 -12.54
CA TYR A 226 31.48 -17.85 -13.15
C TYR A 226 30.54 -16.91 -12.38
N ASP A 227 30.56 -17.00 -11.05
CA ASP A 227 29.74 -16.15 -10.18
C ASP A 227 30.17 -14.69 -10.24
N THR A 228 31.47 -14.48 -10.34
CA THR A 228 32.05 -13.14 -10.45
C THR A 228 31.68 -12.51 -11.79
N LEU A 229 31.62 -13.32 -12.86
CA LEU A 229 31.14 -12.86 -14.18
C LEU A 229 29.65 -12.51 -14.15
N LEU A 230 28.80 -13.33 -13.50
CA LEU A 230 27.36 -13.03 -13.34
C LEU A 230 27.13 -11.73 -12.54
N TYR A 231 27.92 -11.52 -11.49
CA TYR A 231 27.92 -10.24 -10.76
C TYR A 231 28.30 -9.07 -11.68
N MET A 232 29.36 -9.24 -12.48
CA MET A 232 29.80 -8.18 -13.41
C MET A 232 28.76 -7.89 -14.50
N GLU A 233 28.04 -8.90 -14.99
CA GLU A 233 26.93 -8.72 -15.94
C GLU A 233 25.84 -7.83 -15.34
N LYS A 234 25.42 -8.10 -14.09
CA LYS A 234 24.46 -7.26 -13.38
C LYS A 234 25.00 -5.86 -13.09
N PHE A 235 26.28 -5.76 -12.74
CA PHE A 235 26.92 -4.47 -12.51
C PHE A 235 26.88 -3.62 -13.78
N PHE A 236 27.30 -4.17 -14.92
CA PHE A 236 27.26 -3.44 -16.19
C PHE A 236 25.82 -3.14 -16.61
N GLY A 237 24.89 -4.08 -16.44
CA GLY A 237 23.46 -3.85 -16.66
C GLY A 237 22.95 -2.65 -15.87
N PHE A 238 23.30 -2.54 -14.58
CA PHE A 238 22.94 -1.39 -13.73
C PHE A 238 23.61 -0.07 -14.19
N ILE A 239 24.89 -0.13 -14.58
CA ILE A 239 25.63 1.05 -15.08
C ILE A 239 25.07 1.54 -16.43
N GLU A 240 24.55 0.64 -17.26
CA GLU A 240 23.96 0.93 -18.58
C GLU A 240 22.51 1.46 -18.52
N ILE A 241 21.87 1.47 -17.35
CA ILE A 241 20.50 2.01 -17.22
C ILE A 241 20.47 3.49 -17.56
N ASP A 242 19.97 3.85 -18.73
CA ASP A 242 19.79 5.26 -19.10
C ASP A 242 18.55 5.82 -18.39
N ASP A 243 18.74 6.88 -17.60
CA ASP A 243 17.64 7.66 -17.05
C ASP A 243 17.30 8.76 -18.07
N GLU A 244 16.10 8.73 -18.64
CA GLU A 244 15.63 9.77 -19.56
C GLU A 244 15.47 11.13 -18.84
N MET A 245 15.50 11.15 -17.50
CA MET A 245 15.48 12.36 -16.67
C MET A 245 16.90 12.85 -16.33
N VAL A 246 17.55 13.51 -17.28
CA VAL A 246 18.78 14.28 -16.98
C VAL A 246 18.38 15.66 -16.43
N TYR A 247 18.42 15.82 -15.11
CA TYR A 247 18.59 17.17 -14.54
C TYR A 247 20.01 17.63 -14.89
N ASP A 248 20.12 18.54 -15.85
CA ASP A 248 21.38 19.18 -16.21
C ASP A 248 21.83 20.07 -15.03
N THR A 249 22.59 19.48 -14.11
CA THR A 249 23.11 20.16 -12.92
C THR A 249 24.23 21.15 -13.24
N THR A 250 24.63 21.25 -14.51
CA THR A 250 25.63 22.20 -15.00
C THR A 250 25.06 23.60 -15.29
N ASP A 251 23.74 23.77 -15.34
CA ASP A 251 23.07 25.08 -15.42
C ASP A 251 22.61 25.62 -14.05
N CYS A 252 23.14 25.08 -12.95
CA CYS A 252 22.96 25.64 -11.60
C CYS A 252 23.79 26.93 -11.34
N LEU A 253 24.22 27.64 -12.38
CA LEU A 253 24.33 29.09 -12.30
C LEU A 253 22.94 29.66 -12.51
N ILE A 254 22.21 29.67 -11.40
CA ILE A 254 20.92 30.32 -11.19
C ILE A 254 20.94 31.69 -11.87
N GLU A 255 20.43 31.78 -13.10
CA GLU A 255 19.65 32.95 -13.45
C GLU A 255 18.45 32.88 -12.51
N HIS A 256 18.44 33.75 -11.51
CA HIS A 256 17.21 34.11 -10.83
C HIS A 256 16.29 34.70 -11.91
N SER A 257 15.58 33.85 -12.64
CA SER A 257 14.45 34.27 -13.46
C SER A 257 13.34 34.64 -12.49
N SER A 258 13.40 35.89 -12.04
CA SER A 258 12.24 36.62 -11.57
C SER A 258 11.13 36.45 -12.61
N ASP A 259 9.98 35.93 -12.15
CA ASP A 259 8.64 36.36 -12.57
C ASP A 259 7.66 35.39 -13.23
N ILE A 260 7.81 34.06 -13.13
CA ILE A 260 6.61 33.18 -13.29
C ILE A 260 6.69 31.99 -12.33
N GLN A 261 5.89 32.05 -11.25
CA GLN A 261 5.67 30.94 -10.31
C GLN A 261 4.26 30.39 -10.58
N SER A 262 4.14 29.46 -11.52
CA SER A 262 2.89 28.77 -11.81
C SER A 262 3.09 27.27 -11.93
N ILE A 263 2.05 26.52 -11.59
CA ILE A 263 1.92 25.10 -11.89
C ILE A 263 0.75 24.95 -12.86
N GLU A 264 0.99 24.40 -14.04
CA GLU A 264 -0.02 24.21 -15.08
C GLU A 264 -0.11 22.73 -15.44
N PHE A 265 -1.32 22.18 -15.36
CA PHE A 265 -1.66 20.81 -15.76
C PHE A 265 -2.45 20.86 -17.06
N LYS A 266 -1.97 20.17 -18.10
CA LYS A 266 -2.63 20.11 -19.42
C LYS A 266 -2.98 18.67 -19.79
N HIS A 267 -4.27 18.38 -19.85
CA HIS A 267 -4.84 17.12 -20.33
C HIS A 267 -4.24 15.88 -19.65
N ILE A 268 -4.21 15.89 -18.32
CA ILE A 268 -3.51 14.86 -17.55
C ILE A 268 -4.42 13.69 -17.24
N SER A 269 -4.00 12.49 -17.68
CA SER A 269 -4.62 11.23 -17.28
C SER A 269 -3.55 10.29 -16.70
N PHE A 270 -3.92 9.56 -15.64
CA PHE A 270 -3.01 8.65 -14.95
C PHE A 270 -3.71 7.36 -14.51
N SER A 271 -2.97 6.24 -14.62
CA SER A 271 -3.40 4.90 -14.18
C SER A 271 -2.20 4.14 -13.62
N TYR A 272 -2.36 3.47 -12.48
CA TYR A 272 -1.31 2.61 -11.95
C TYR A 272 -1.11 1.36 -12.83
N PRO A 273 0.12 0.84 -12.99
CA PRO A 273 0.44 -0.25 -13.92
C PRO A 273 -0.38 -1.54 -13.70
N GLN A 274 -0.85 -1.77 -12.47
CA GLN A 274 -1.56 -2.98 -12.06
C GLN A 274 -3.09 -2.82 -12.02
N THR A 275 -3.63 -1.63 -12.32
CA THR A 275 -5.07 -1.36 -12.26
C THR A 275 -5.58 -0.74 -13.56
N PRO A 276 -6.61 -1.32 -14.21
CA PRO A 276 -7.17 -0.75 -15.43
C PRO A 276 -8.03 0.50 -15.18
N ASP A 277 -8.39 0.79 -13.93
CA ASP A 277 -9.17 1.96 -13.56
C ASP A 277 -8.27 3.21 -13.59
N LYS A 278 -8.69 4.23 -14.35
CA LYS A 278 -8.03 5.55 -14.34
C LYS A 278 -8.24 6.19 -12.97
N VAL A 279 -7.15 6.64 -12.36
CA VAL A 279 -7.19 7.38 -11.08
C VAL A 279 -7.54 8.84 -11.35
N LEU A 280 -7.05 9.38 -12.46
CA LEU A 280 -7.23 10.76 -12.90
C LEU A 280 -7.52 10.75 -14.42
N ASP A 281 -8.51 11.53 -14.86
CA ASP A 281 -8.92 11.55 -16.26
C ASP A 281 -9.05 12.99 -16.82
N ASP A 282 -8.19 13.31 -17.78
CA ASP A 282 -8.19 14.53 -18.60
C ASP A 282 -8.26 15.84 -17.79
N ILE A 283 -7.38 15.96 -16.81
CA ILE A 283 -7.39 17.07 -15.86
C ILE A 283 -6.65 18.28 -16.42
N CYS A 284 -7.28 19.46 -16.32
CA CYS A 284 -6.68 20.75 -16.65
C CYS A 284 -6.90 21.77 -15.52
N PHE A 285 -5.81 22.30 -14.96
CA PHE A 285 -5.88 23.40 -14.00
C PHE A 285 -4.58 24.21 -13.96
N GLU A 286 -4.67 25.43 -13.45
CA GLU A 286 -3.53 26.32 -13.24
C GLU A 286 -3.51 26.81 -11.79
N ILE A 287 -2.32 26.83 -11.18
CA ILE A 287 -2.06 27.36 -9.86
C ILE A 287 -1.15 28.57 -10.02
N SER A 288 -1.63 29.73 -9.60
CA SER A 288 -0.89 31.00 -9.68
C SER A 288 0.01 31.20 -8.46
N LYS A 289 0.94 32.16 -8.58
CA LYS A 289 1.81 32.60 -7.50
C LYS A 289 1.02 33.08 -6.28
N GLY A 290 1.37 32.56 -5.10
CA GLY A 290 0.79 32.99 -3.83
C GLY A 290 -0.60 32.42 -3.55
N GLU A 291 -1.15 31.60 -4.44
CA GLU A 291 -2.43 30.93 -4.19
C GLU A 291 -2.30 29.91 -3.06
N LYS A 292 -3.34 29.83 -2.23
CA LYS A 292 -3.48 28.82 -1.18
C LYS A 292 -4.59 27.87 -1.57
N ILE A 293 -4.21 26.66 -1.95
CA ILE A 293 -5.11 25.67 -2.50
C ILE A 293 -5.21 24.50 -1.53
N ALA A 294 -6.44 24.06 -1.29
CA ALA A 294 -6.67 22.77 -0.68
C ALA A 294 -7.16 21.75 -1.70
N ILE A 295 -6.67 20.52 -1.60
CA ILE A 295 -7.15 19.38 -2.37
C ILE A 295 -7.99 18.51 -1.42
N VAL A 296 -9.25 18.32 -1.78
CA VAL A 296 -10.26 17.57 -1.01
C VAL A 296 -10.88 16.51 -1.90
N GLY A 297 -11.19 15.34 -1.35
CA GLY A 297 -11.77 14.24 -2.11
C GLY A 297 -11.86 12.97 -1.27
N GLU A 298 -12.53 11.95 -1.78
CA GLU A 298 -12.66 10.66 -1.10
C GLU A 298 -11.31 9.95 -0.95
N ASN A 299 -11.24 8.96 -0.06
CA ASN A 299 -10.06 8.13 0.07
C ASN A 299 -9.89 7.25 -1.17
N GLY A 300 -8.70 7.31 -1.78
CA GLY A 300 -8.44 6.66 -3.06
C GLY A 300 -8.82 7.49 -4.30
N ALA A 301 -9.26 8.74 -4.13
CA ALA A 301 -9.54 9.64 -5.26
C ALA A 301 -8.30 10.15 -6.02
N GLY A 302 -7.08 9.82 -5.57
CA GLY A 302 -5.84 10.27 -6.24
C GLY A 302 -5.21 11.56 -5.68
N LYS A 303 -5.58 12.02 -4.48
CA LYS A 303 -5.02 13.24 -3.85
C LYS A 303 -3.50 13.20 -3.72
N THR A 304 -2.96 12.15 -3.11
CA THR A 304 -1.50 11.96 -2.96
C THR A 304 -0.83 11.74 -4.31
N THR A 305 -1.47 11.00 -5.24
CA THR A 305 -0.99 10.81 -6.61
C THR A 305 -0.83 12.15 -7.34
N LEU A 306 -1.81 13.05 -7.20
CA LEU A 306 -1.73 14.41 -7.74
C LEU A 306 -0.52 15.18 -7.17
N LEU A 307 -0.28 15.08 -5.87
CA LEU A 307 0.89 15.71 -5.24
C LEU A 307 2.20 15.12 -5.77
N ARG A 308 2.29 13.79 -5.89
CA ARG A 308 3.46 13.07 -6.43
C ARG A 308 3.80 13.49 -7.86
N MET A 309 2.80 13.68 -8.70
CA MET A 309 3.00 14.22 -10.05
C MET A 309 3.52 15.67 -10.02
N ILE A 310 3.05 16.53 -9.11
CA ILE A 310 3.57 17.91 -8.96
C ILE A 310 5.07 17.90 -8.57
N ILE A 311 5.47 16.98 -7.68
CA ILE A 311 6.88 16.83 -7.27
C ILE A 311 7.71 15.97 -8.23
N ASN A 312 7.10 15.44 -9.29
CA ASN A 312 7.73 14.60 -10.33
C ASN A 312 8.25 13.26 -9.80
N GLU A 313 7.57 12.70 -8.80
CA GLU A 313 7.79 11.32 -8.33
C GLU A 313 7.09 10.28 -9.21
N ASP A 314 5.89 10.60 -9.73
CA ASP A 314 5.12 9.74 -10.66
C ASP A 314 5.20 10.33 -12.08
N SER A 315 5.86 9.64 -13.02
CA SER A 315 6.10 10.13 -14.40
C SER A 315 5.24 9.47 -15.49
N ASP A 316 4.55 8.36 -15.18
CA ASP A 316 3.76 7.59 -16.16
C ASP A 316 2.35 8.17 -16.37
N TYR A 317 2.26 9.46 -16.70
CA TYR A 317 1.00 10.12 -17.04
C TYR A 317 0.99 10.57 -18.51
N SER A 318 -0.20 10.64 -19.12
CA SER A 318 -0.36 11.33 -20.39
C SER A 318 -0.61 12.81 -20.14
N GLY A 319 -0.11 13.70 -20.99
CA GLY A 319 -0.31 15.16 -20.88
C GLY A 319 0.99 15.91 -20.61
N GLU A 320 0.89 17.15 -20.14
CA GLU A 320 2.05 18.02 -19.83
C GLU A 320 1.85 18.71 -18.47
N ILE A 321 2.87 18.62 -17.59
CA ILE A 321 2.96 19.40 -16.34
C ILE A 321 4.06 20.45 -16.50
N VAL A 322 3.70 21.73 -16.42
CA VAL A 322 4.67 22.82 -16.35
C VAL A 322 4.75 23.30 -14.91
N ARG A 323 5.93 23.23 -14.30
CA ARG A 323 6.19 23.73 -12.94
C ARG A 323 7.36 24.70 -12.92
N LYS A 324 7.20 25.83 -12.26
CA LYS A 324 8.27 26.84 -12.09
C LYS A 324 8.38 27.27 -10.64
N GLY A 325 9.51 26.96 -10.00
CA GLY A 325 9.85 27.38 -8.64
C GLY A 325 10.33 26.24 -7.74
N ASP A 326 10.99 26.60 -6.63
CA ASP A 326 11.45 25.66 -5.61
C ASP A 326 10.28 25.13 -4.79
N ILE A 327 10.19 23.80 -4.68
CA ILE A 327 9.14 23.08 -3.97
C ILE A 327 9.70 22.46 -2.69
N ALA A 328 9.02 22.65 -1.55
CA ALA A 328 9.21 21.80 -0.38
C ALA A 328 7.98 20.92 -0.18
N TYR A 329 8.21 19.62 0.03
CA TYR A 329 7.16 18.63 0.23
C TYR A 329 7.25 17.99 1.61
N VAL A 330 6.10 17.84 2.27
CA VAL A 330 5.96 17.09 3.52
C VAL A 330 5.01 15.91 3.28
N PRO A 331 5.53 14.67 3.20
CA PRO A 331 4.72 13.49 2.91
C PRO A 331 3.89 13.03 4.11
N GLN A 332 2.84 12.27 3.83
CA GLN A 332 1.98 11.62 4.84
C GLN A 332 2.73 10.51 5.61
N ILE A 333 3.33 9.56 4.88
CA ILE A 333 4.06 8.40 5.45
C ILE A 333 5.53 8.77 5.68
N LYS A 334 6.08 8.42 6.85
CA LYS A 334 7.41 8.86 7.31
C LYS A 334 8.24 7.67 7.79
N GLU A 335 9.29 7.32 7.06
CA GLU A 335 10.20 6.20 7.38
C GLU A 335 11.28 6.55 8.41
N LEU A 336 10.97 7.35 9.43
CA LEU A 336 11.95 7.73 10.45
C LEU A 336 11.83 6.80 11.67
N LYS A 337 12.92 6.09 11.97
CA LYS A 337 13.01 5.01 12.98
C LYS A 337 12.88 5.48 14.44
N ASP A 338 12.97 6.79 14.72
CA ASP A 338 12.97 7.34 16.08
C ASP A 338 12.02 8.55 16.23
N GLY A 339 10.91 8.36 16.94
CA GLY A 339 9.99 9.44 17.35
C GLY A 339 8.51 9.01 17.36
N SER A 340 7.65 9.74 18.10
CA SER A 340 6.21 9.59 17.88
C SER A 340 5.80 10.25 16.56
N GLY A 341 4.80 9.70 15.85
CA GLY A 341 4.41 10.20 14.52
C GLY A 341 4.21 11.73 14.46
N GLY A 342 3.58 12.32 15.49
CA GLY A 342 3.41 13.77 15.59
C GLY A 342 4.72 14.57 15.78
N GLU A 343 5.69 14.05 16.52
CA GLU A 343 7.01 14.70 16.68
C GLU A 343 7.80 14.71 15.37
N ILE A 344 7.72 13.61 14.61
CA ILE A 344 8.35 13.49 13.30
C ILE A 344 7.70 14.46 12.31
N THR A 345 6.36 14.51 12.28
CA THR A 345 5.59 15.49 11.48
C THR A 345 6.04 16.92 11.78
N LEU A 346 6.11 17.29 13.05
CA LEU A 346 6.50 18.63 13.48
C LEU A 346 7.94 18.98 13.06
N ARG A 347 8.87 18.03 13.13
CA ARG A 347 10.27 18.24 12.69
C ARG A 347 10.34 18.48 11.18
N LEU A 348 9.62 17.70 10.36
CA LEU A 348 9.58 17.89 8.91
C LEU A 348 8.95 19.23 8.54
N LEU A 349 7.85 19.62 9.18
CA LEU A 349 7.24 20.93 8.99
C LEU A 349 8.24 22.06 9.29
N LYS A 350 8.96 21.99 10.43
CA LYS A 350 10.00 22.97 10.77
C LYS A 350 11.12 23.03 9.72
N LYS A 351 11.56 21.87 9.19
CA LYS A 351 12.56 21.80 8.12
C LYS A 351 12.03 22.45 6.84
N ALA A 352 10.82 22.11 6.41
CA ALA A 352 10.20 22.68 5.21
C ALA A 352 10.09 24.22 5.30
N PHE A 353 9.64 24.76 6.44
CA PHE A 353 9.60 26.22 6.64
C PHE A 353 10.98 26.87 6.67
N SER A 354 12.03 26.17 7.11
CA SER A 354 13.40 26.74 7.15
C SER A 354 14.03 26.91 5.77
N LEU A 355 13.59 26.11 4.77
CA LEU A 355 14.06 26.21 3.39
C LEU A 355 13.52 27.43 2.65
N SER A 356 12.49 28.11 3.21
CA SER A 356 11.82 29.25 2.58
C SER A 356 11.43 29.01 1.10
N PRO A 357 10.75 27.89 0.79
CA PRO A 357 10.44 27.51 -0.60
C PRO A 357 9.47 28.50 -1.24
N SER A 358 9.42 28.51 -2.57
CA SER A 358 8.41 29.27 -3.32
C SER A 358 7.03 28.59 -3.31
N ILE A 359 7.03 27.24 -3.27
CA ILE A 359 5.85 26.39 -3.26
C ILE A 359 5.97 25.41 -2.08
N LEU A 360 4.97 25.40 -1.19
CA LEU A 360 4.90 24.49 -0.06
C LEU A 360 3.76 23.47 -0.26
N ILE A 361 4.11 22.19 -0.33
CA ILE A 361 3.17 21.09 -0.50
C ILE A 361 3.11 20.27 0.79
N LEU A 362 1.91 20.10 1.34
CA LEU A 362 1.69 19.40 2.60
C LEU A 362 0.64 18.30 2.42
N ASP A 363 1.02 17.05 2.65
CA ASP A 363 0.11 15.90 2.64
C ASP A 363 -0.24 15.49 4.08
N GLU A 364 -1.51 15.71 4.45
CA GLU A 364 -2.08 15.46 5.78
C GLU A 364 -1.22 15.97 6.96
N PRO A 365 -0.88 17.28 6.98
CA PRO A 365 0.11 17.83 7.92
C PRO A 365 -0.35 17.83 9.38
N THR A 366 -1.65 17.71 9.64
CA THR A 366 -2.25 17.70 10.99
C THR A 366 -2.32 16.30 11.60
N SER A 367 -1.99 15.26 10.81
CA SER A 367 -1.99 13.88 11.28
C SER A 367 -1.16 13.70 12.55
N HIS A 368 -1.78 13.19 13.61
CA HIS A 368 -1.16 12.93 14.92
C HIS A 368 -0.62 14.16 15.66
N LEU A 369 -0.91 15.38 15.20
CA LEU A 369 -0.61 16.61 15.93
C LEU A 369 -1.68 16.88 16.99
N ASP A 370 -1.26 17.43 18.13
CA ASP A 370 -2.19 17.96 19.12
C ASP A 370 -2.66 19.37 18.73
N GLN A 371 -3.71 19.84 19.40
CA GLN A 371 -4.35 21.13 19.08
C GLN A 371 -3.38 22.32 19.17
N GLU A 372 -2.43 22.29 20.10
CA GLU A 372 -1.38 23.32 20.23
C GLU A 372 -0.49 23.38 18.96
N ASN A 373 -0.04 22.22 18.47
CA ASN A 373 0.80 22.15 17.27
C ASN A 373 0.01 22.46 15.98
N VAL A 374 -1.27 22.11 15.90
CA VAL A 374 -2.14 22.51 14.78
C VAL A 374 -2.30 24.03 14.72
N GLN A 375 -2.53 24.70 15.86
CA GLN A 375 -2.59 26.16 15.92
C GLN A 375 -1.25 26.81 15.52
N TRP A 376 -0.13 26.24 15.96
CA TRP A 376 1.20 26.70 15.53
C TRP A 376 1.37 26.61 14.01
N LEU A 377 0.94 25.50 13.40
CA LEU A 377 1.01 25.29 11.95
C LEU A 377 0.16 26.34 11.21
N ILE A 378 -1.08 26.56 11.62
CA ILE A 378 -1.97 27.57 11.03
C ILE A 378 -1.32 28.96 11.08
N HIS A 379 -0.78 29.36 12.24
CA HIS A 379 -0.09 30.64 12.37
C HIS A 379 1.14 30.77 11.45
N LYS A 380 1.84 29.67 11.17
CA LYS A 380 2.97 29.68 10.23
C LYS A 380 2.52 29.75 8.77
N LEU A 381 1.50 28.98 8.39
CA LEU A 381 0.93 28.99 7.04
C LEU A 381 0.33 30.33 6.67
N LEU A 382 -0.36 30.99 7.60
CA LEU A 382 -0.92 32.33 7.38
C LEU A 382 0.13 33.41 7.08
N ARG A 383 1.38 33.22 7.55
CA ARG A 383 2.49 34.16 7.35
C ARG A 383 3.41 33.78 6.18
N PHE A 384 3.11 32.68 5.49
CA PHE A 384 3.91 32.20 4.39
C PHE A 384 3.52 32.97 3.11
N ASN A 385 4.51 33.54 2.42
CA ASN A 385 4.30 34.44 1.27
C ASN A 385 4.38 33.73 -0.10
N GLY A 386 4.49 32.41 -0.12
CA GLY A 386 4.53 31.59 -1.34
C GLY A 386 3.21 30.88 -1.63
N THR A 387 3.20 30.04 -2.66
CA THR A 387 2.06 29.19 -3.00
C THR A 387 1.97 28.02 -2.02
N ILE A 388 0.78 27.70 -1.53
CA ILE A 388 0.53 26.60 -0.61
C ILE A 388 -0.42 25.61 -1.26
N ILE A 389 -0.06 24.33 -1.27
CA ILE A 389 -0.95 23.23 -1.68
C ILE A 389 -1.07 22.28 -0.48
N ILE A 390 -2.27 22.14 0.05
CA ILE A 390 -2.54 21.29 1.22
C ILE A 390 -3.54 20.20 0.82
N VAL A 391 -3.18 18.94 1.07
CA VAL A 391 -4.14 17.84 1.20
C VAL A 391 -4.41 17.69 2.70
N SER A 392 -5.66 17.82 3.11
CA SER A 392 -6.04 17.53 4.49
C SER A 392 -7.50 17.13 4.62
N HIS A 393 -7.79 16.28 5.59
CA HIS A 393 -9.13 16.02 6.09
C HIS A 393 -9.53 16.92 7.28
N ASP A 394 -8.61 17.75 7.79
CA ASP A 394 -8.87 18.67 8.91
C ASP A 394 -9.64 19.90 8.44
N ARG A 395 -10.95 19.89 8.68
CA ARG A 395 -11.86 20.99 8.33
C ARG A 395 -11.45 22.32 8.94
N PHE A 396 -10.85 22.32 10.13
CA PHE A 396 -10.41 23.56 10.78
C PHE A 396 -9.26 24.17 10.00
N LEU A 397 -8.23 23.39 9.64
CA LEU A 397 -7.15 23.86 8.77
C LEU A 397 -7.69 24.40 7.42
N LEU A 398 -8.64 23.67 6.83
CA LEU A 398 -9.25 24.00 5.54
C LEU A 398 -10.17 25.24 5.57
N ASP A 399 -10.59 25.71 6.75
CA ASP A 399 -11.39 26.92 6.87
C ASP A 399 -10.54 28.20 6.98
N TYR A 400 -9.29 28.09 7.45
CA TYR A 400 -8.41 29.24 7.70
C TYR A 400 -7.36 29.51 6.62
N ILE A 401 -6.90 28.47 5.90
CA ILE A 401 -5.75 28.60 4.98
C ILE A 401 -6.15 28.73 3.51
N PRO A 402 -6.98 27.85 2.94
CA PRO A 402 -7.26 27.85 1.51
C PRO A 402 -8.13 29.03 1.08
N GLU A 403 -7.82 29.56 -0.10
CA GLU A 403 -8.63 30.54 -0.83
C GLU A 403 -9.37 29.88 -2.00
N ARG A 404 -8.95 28.66 -2.37
CA ARG A 404 -9.54 27.85 -3.42
C ARG A 404 -9.45 26.36 -3.05
N ILE A 405 -10.49 25.59 -3.37
CA ILE A 405 -10.57 24.15 -3.11
C ILE A 405 -10.69 23.39 -4.42
N PHE A 406 -9.80 22.43 -4.63
CA PHE A 406 -9.87 21.42 -5.67
C PHE A 406 -10.56 20.19 -5.10
N PHE A 407 -11.77 19.92 -5.58
CA PHE A 407 -12.54 18.75 -5.21
C PHE A 407 -12.36 17.65 -6.25
N ILE A 408 -11.73 16.55 -5.86
CA ILE A 408 -11.52 15.38 -6.74
C ILE A 408 -12.67 14.39 -6.53
N ASP A 409 -13.39 14.10 -7.60
CA ASP A 409 -14.51 13.16 -7.62
C ASP A 409 -14.50 12.36 -8.92
N GLU A 410 -14.59 11.03 -8.83
CA GLU A 410 -14.56 10.09 -9.97
C GLU A 410 -13.44 10.34 -11.02
N GLY A 411 -12.29 10.88 -10.60
CA GLY A 411 -11.13 11.14 -11.46
C GLY A 411 -11.11 12.52 -12.14
N GLU A 412 -12.16 13.33 -11.95
CA GLU A 412 -12.25 14.72 -12.39
C GLU A 412 -11.93 15.69 -11.24
N ILE A 413 -11.47 16.91 -11.56
CA ILE A 413 -11.23 17.97 -10.57
C ILE A 413 -12.21 19.13 -10.79
N GLU A 414 -13.08 19.37 -9.81
CA GLU A 414 -13.92 20.56 -9.74
C GLU A 414 -13.27 21.63 -8.85
N THR A 415 -13.21 22.88 -9.33
CA THR A 415 -12.64 24.00 -8.58
C THR A 415 -13.72 24.86 -7.92
N TYR A 416 -13.55 25.14 -6.63
CA TYR A 416 -14.42 26.00 -5.84
C TYR A 416 -13.62 27.15 -5.24
N VAL A 417 -14.17 28.37 -5.29
CA VAL A 417 -13.56 29.56 -4.69
C VAL A 417 -14.04 29.68 -3.26
N GLY A 418 -13.13 29.96 -2.33
CA GLY A 418 -13.44 30.14 -0.92
C GLY A 418 -12.78 29.11 0.01
N ASN A 419 -13.14 29.21 1.28
CA ASN A 419 -12.73 28.25 2.32
C ASN A 419 -13.66 27.02 2.36
N PHE A 420 -13.42 26.11 3.31
CA PHE A 420 -14.17 24.86 3.40
C PHE A 420 -15.67 25.05 3.63
N THR A 421 -16.06 25.98 4.50
CA THR A 421 -17.47 26.31 4.75
C THR A 421 -18.16 26.85 3.50
N GLU A 422 -17.51 27.75 2.75
CA GLU A 422 -18.04 28.29 1.49
C GLU A 422 -18.15 27.22 0.40
N PHE A 423 -17.20 26.29 0.36
CA PHE A 423 -17.24 25.11 -0.51
C PHE A 423 -18.43 24.21 -0.20
N GLU A 424 -18.68 23.87 1.07
CA GLU A 424 -19.84 23.05 1.46
C GLU A 424 -21.17 23.73 1.06
N ASP A 425 -21.27 25.05 1.25
CA ASP A 425 -22.44 25.83 0.84
C ASP A 425 -22.68 25.80 -0.67
N GLN A 426 -21.62 25.97 -1.47
CA GLN A 426 -21.69 25.88 -2.93
C GLN A 426 -22.09 24.48 -3.39
N LYS A 427 -21.49 23.44 -2.81
CA LYS A 427 -21.82 22.04 -3.06
C LYS A 427 -23.27 21.72 -2.71
N ASN A 428 -23.75 22.18 -1.56
CA ASN A 428 -25.14 22.01 -1.12
C ASN A 428 -26.14 22.74 -2.01
N LYS A 429 -25.82 23.95 -2.50
CA LYS A 429 -26.65 24.68 -3.48
C LYS A 429 -26.74 23.94 -4.81
N LYS A 430 -25.60 23.51 -5.36
CA LYS A 430 -25.51 22.71 -6.60
C LYS A 430 -26.32 21.42 -6.47
N ARG A 431 -26.20 20.73 -5.33
CA ARG A 431 -26.99 19.54 -5.02
C ARG A 431 -28.50 19.81 -4.97
N LYS A 432 -28.95 20.85 -4.25
CA LYS A 432 -30.38 21.21 -4.19
C LYS A 432 -30.94 21.56 -5.57
N GLN A 433 -30.13 22.14 -6.45
CA GLN A 433 -30.52 22.42 -7.83
C GLN A 433 -30.67 21.13 -8.64
N LEU A 434 -29.71 20.20 -8.55
CA LEU A 434 -29.79 18.88 -9.17
C LEU A 434 -31.00 18.07 -8.67
N GLU A 435 -31.27 18.08 -7.36
CA GLU A 435 -32.44 17.41 -6.78
C GLU A 435 -33.75 17.95 -7.34
N LYS A 436 -33.86 19.28 -7.51
CA LYS A 436 -35.03 19.92 -8.14
C LYS A 436 -35.17 19.52 -9.61
N GLU A 437 -34.08 19.51 -10.37
CA GLU A 437 -34.08 19.10 -11.78
C GLU A 437 -34.51 17.65 -11.96
N ILE A 438 -34.04 16.76 -11.09
CA ILE A 438 -34.43 15.34 -11.07
C ILE A 438 -35.88 15.17 -10.66
N ALA A 439 -36.36 15.93 -9.68
CA ALA A 439 -37.78 15.92 -9.29
C ALA A 439 -38.67 16.40 -10.46
N HIS A 440 -38.27 17.47 -11.16
CA HIS A 440 -38.96 17.94 -12.36
C HIS A 440 -38.94 16.90 -13.48
N TYR A 441 -37.80 16.23 -13.70
CA TYR A 441 -37.69 15.13 -14.65
C TYR A 441 -38.63 13.98 -14.31
N LYS A 442 -38.61 13.50 -13.06
CA LYS A 442 -39.49 12.41 -12.58
C LYS A 442 -40.95 12.78 -12.77
N ASN A 443 -41.36 13.98 -12.37
CA ASN A 443 -42.73 14.48 -12.54
C ASN A 443 -43.15 14.56 -14.02
N LYS A 444 -42.22 14.94 -14.91
CA LYS A 444 -42.45 14.98 -16.35
C LYS A 444 -42.62 13.58 -16.93
N VAL A 445 -41.80 12.61 -16.47
CA VAL A 445 -41.92 11.20 -16.87
C VAL A 445 -43.24 10.62 -16.39
N THR A 446 -43.60 10.75 -15.10
CA THR A 446 -44.86 10.24 -14.55
C THR A 446 -46.08 10.82 -15.25
N ARG A 447 -46.10 12.14 -15.49
CA ARG A 447 -47.19 12.79 -16.23
C ARG A 447 -47.34 12.23 -17.65
N LEU A 448 -46.24 12.04 -18.37
CA LEU A 448 -46.26 11.49 -19.73
C LEU A 448 -46.69 10.01 -19.75
N THR A 449 -46.28 9.23 -18.75
CA THR A 449 -46.71 7.82 -18.63
C THR A 449 -48.20 7.72 -18.29
N GLU A 450 -48.71 8.56 -17.40
CA GLU A 450 -50.15 8.63 -17.08
C GLU A 450 -50.98 9.07 -18.30
N GLU A 451 -50.51 10.07 -19.06
CA GLU A 451 -51.16 10.48 -20.32
C GLU A 451 -51.18 9.34 -21.35
N LEU A 452 -50.09 8.58 -21.45
CA LEU A 452 -49.96 7.42 -22.33
C LEU A 452 -50.91 6.29 -21.90
N GLU A 453 -50.97 5.95 -20.61
CA GLU A 453 -51.90 4.95 -20.08
C GLU A 453 -53.35 5.36 -20.31
N ASN A 454 -53.71 6.61 -19.99
CA ASN A 454 -55.05 7.13 -20.24
C ASN A 454 -55.44 7.06 -21.72
N LYS A 455 -54.51 7.34 -22.63
CA LYS A 455 -54.73 7.22 -24.08
C LYS A 455 -54.84 5.76 -24.54
N LYS A 456 -54.02 4.85 -23.99
CA LYS A 456 -54.12 3.40 -24.23
C LYS A 456 -55.47 2.86 -23.74
N ILE A 457 -55.91 3.23 -22.54
CA ILE A 457 -57.22 2.85 -21.97
C ILE A 457 -58.37 3.42 -22.81
N LYS A 458 -58.31 4.69 -23.22
CA LYS A 458 -59.33 5.30 -24.10
C LYS A 458 -59.40 4.59 -25.46
N SER A 459 -58.25 4.29 -26.06
CA SER A 459 -58.15 3.49 -27.30
C SER A 459 -58.80 2.11 -27.12
N GLN A 460 -58.49 1.39 -26.04
CA GLN A 460 -59.05 0.07 -25.73
C GLN A 460 -60.57 0.11 -25.46
N LYS A 461 -61.07 1.14 -24.76
CA LYS A 461 -62.51 1.33 -24.51
C LYS A 461 -63.29 1.56 -25.80
N ILE A 462 -62.75 2.35 -26.73
CA ILE A 462 -63.35 2.58 -28.06
C ILE A 462 -63.36 1.28 -28.88
N LEU A 463 -62.29 0.49 -28.82
CA LEU A 463 -62.23 -0.83 -29.45
C LEU A 463 -63.23 -1.84 -28.84
N LYS A 464 -63.46 -1.83 -27.52
CA LYS A 464 -64.45 -2.71 -26.86
C LYS A 464 -65.90 -2.34 -27.13
N LYS A 465 -66.23 -1.05 -27.33
CA LYS A 465 -67.58 -0.61 -27.73
C LYS A 465 -68.01 -1.13 -29.11
N LYS A 466 -67.04 -1.50 -29.97
CA LYS A 466 -67.28 -2.16 -31.26
C LYS A 466 -67.82 -3.59 -31.10
N THR A 467 -67.46 -4.28 -30.02
CA THR A 467 -67.81 -5.70 -29.81
C THR A 467 -69.12 -5.93 -29.06
N SER A 468 -69.69 -4.92 -28.41
CA SER A 468 -71.02 -4.99 -27.77
C SER A 468 -72.13 -4.66 -28.77
N LYS A 469 -73.15 -5.54 -28.90
CA LYS A 469 -74.33 -5.34 -29.77
C LYS A 469 -74.96 -3.95 -29.51
N ILE A 470 -75.03 -3.13 -30.56
CA ILE A 470 -75.58 -1.77 -30.53
C ILE A 470 -77.12 -1.84 -30.60
N SER A 471 -77.82 -1.03 -29.81
CA SER A 471 -79.28 -0.89 -29.83
C SER A 471 -79.76 -0.09 -31.04
N ASN A 472 -80.92 -0.43 -31.61
CA ASN A 472 -81.50 0.16 -32.83
C ASN A 472 -81.83 1.67 -32.76
N SER A 473 -81.63 2.34 -31.62
CA SER A 473 -81.75 3.81 -31.49
C SER A 473 -80.44 4.57 -31.76
N ASP A 474 -79.28 3.90 -31.73
CA ASP A 474 -77.96 4.57 -31.80
C ASP A 474 -77.37 4.64 -33.22
N TRP A 475 -77.96 3.95 -34.20
CA TRP A 475 -77.43 3.92 -35.58
C TRP A 475 -77.49 5.30 -36.28
N LYS A 476 -78.44 6.16 -35.89
CA LYS A 476 -78.57 7.55 -36.42
C LYS A 476 -77.51 8.51 -35.87
N VAL A 477 -76.84 8.18 -34.76
CA VAL A 477 -75.74 8.98 -34.20
C VAL A 477 -74.40 8.60 -34.83
N SER A 478 -74.27 7.35 -35.30
CA SER A 478 -73.09 6.81 -35.99
C SER A 478 -72.75 7.55 -37.30
N SER A 479 -73.73 8.07 -38.03
CA SER A 479 -73.48 8.77 -39.32
C SER A 479 -72.94 10.19 -39.18
N LYS A 480 -73.02 10.80 -37.98
CA LYS A 480 -72.46 12.15 -37.68
C LYS A 480 -71.10 12.10 -36.98
N MET A 481 -70.68 10.96 -36.42
CA MET A 481 -69.36 10.78 -35.80
C MET A 481 -68.50 9.92 -36.71
N GLY A 482 -67.44 10.51 -37.30
CA GLY A 482 -66.51 9.79 -38.18
C GLY A 482 -66.05 8.45 -37.60
N SER A 483 -65.85 7.46 -38.50
CA SER A 483 -65.56 6.05 -38.20
C SER A 483 -64.76 5.85 -36.91
N TYR A 484 -65.29 5.08 -35.96
CA TYR A 484 -64.62 4.73 -34.68
C TYR A 484 -63.19 4.21 -34.89
N ASP A 485 -62.91 3.59 -36.04
CA ASP A 485 -61.58 3.11 -36.43
C ASP A 485 -60.60 4.27 -36.70
N SER A 486 -61.07 5.37 -37.28
CA SER A 486 -60.28 6.60 -37.49
C SER A 486 -59.94 7.29 -36.16
N GLN A 487 -60.89 7.32 -35.21
CA GLN A 487 -60.68 7.87 -33.88
C GLN A 487 -59.71 7.04 -33.05
N ALA A 488 -59.85 5.71 -33.07
CA ALA A 488 -58.92 4.79 -32.40
C ALA A 488 -57.50 4.89 -32.97
N LYS A 489 -57.36 4.96 -34.31
CA LYS A 489 -56.06 5.15 -34.99
C LYS A 489 -55.41 6.49 -34.63
N ALA A 490 -56.18 7.57 -34.55
CA ALA A 490 -55.67 8.89 -34.14
C ALA A 490 -55.16 8.87 -32.68
N ILE A 491 -55.91 8.24 -31.76
CA ILE A 491 -55.51 8.10 -30.36
C ILE A 491 -54.25 7.23 -30.24
N ALA A 492 -54.17 6.11 -30.97
CA ALA A 492 -53.00 5.23 -31.02
C ALA A 492 -51.75 5.92 -31.60
N LYS A 493 -51.90 6.72 -32.66
CA LYS A 493 -50.81 7.53 -33.23
C LYS A 493 -50.32 8.57 -32.21
N SER A 494 -51.23 9.18 -31.46
CA SER A 494 -50.88 10.11 -30.39
C SER A 494 -50.20 9.43 -29.20
N ALA A 495 -50.56 8.18 -28.88
CA ALA A 495 -49.91 7.39 -27.84
C ALA A 495 -48.48 7.00 -28.25
N LYS A 496 -48.27 6.56 -29.50
CA LYS A 496 -46.94 6.28 -30.07
C LYS A 496 -46.06 7.53 -30.12
N ALA A 497 -46.63 8.71 -30.36
CA ALA A 497 -45.89 9.98 -30.32
C ALA A 497 -45.41 10.33 -28.90
N ILE A 498 -46.22 10.04 -27.87
CA ILE A 498 -45.84 10.21 -26.46
C ILE A 498 -44.78 9.18 -26.07
N GLU A 499 -44.94 7.93 -26.49
CA GLU A 499 -43.97 6.84 -26.27
C GLU A 499 -42.58 7.19 -26.84
N LYS A 500 -42.54 7.69 -28.08
CA LYS A 500 -41.32 8.17 -28.74
C LYS A 500 -40.73 9.43 -28.07
N ARG A 501 -41.56 10.22 -27.38
CA ARG A 501 -41.10 11.39 -26.63
C ARG A 501 -40.46 10.98 -25.31
N ILE A 502 -41.03 9.99 -24.62
CA ILE A 502 -40.46 9.39 -23.41
C ILE A 502 -39.11 8.75 -23.72
N SER A 503 -39.01 7.99 -24.83
CA SER A 503 -37.76 7.32 -25.24
C SER A 503 -36.65 8.26 -25.71
N ARG A 504 -36.93 9.55 -25.90
CA ARG A 504 -35.98 10.59 -26.33
C ARG A 504 -35.66 11.58 -25.22
N LEU A 505 -36.20 11.37 -24.02
CA LEU A 505 -35.85 12.20 -22.88
C LEU A 505 -34.37 11.94 -22.53
N PRO A 506 -33.57 12.99 -22.27
CA PRO A 506 -32.20 12.82 -21.80
C PRO A 506 -32.22 12.08 -20.46
N GLU A 507 -31.20 11.26 -20.21
CA GLU A 507 -31.06 10.58 -18.92
C GLU A 507 -30.99 11.61 -17.78
N PRO A 508 -31.63 11.35 -16.62
CA PRO A 508 -31.56 12.27 -15.50
C PRO A 508 -30.11 12.40 -15.02
N PRO A 509 -29.69 13.59 -14.55
CA PRO A 509 -28.38 13.72 -13.92
C PRO A 509 -28.29 12.76 -12.72
N LYS A 510 -27.12 12.16 -12.51
CA LYS A 510 -26.85 11.29 -11.36
C LYS A 510 -26.62 12.17 -10.13
N ILE A 511 -27.24 11.82 -8.99
CA ILE A 511 -26.89 12.44 -7.71
C ILE A 511 -25.78 11.59 -7.11
N PRO A 512 -24.63 12.17 -6.72
CA PRO A 512 -23.68 11.45 -5.89
C PRO A 512 -24.38 11.00 -4.61
N THR A 513 -24.35 9.69 -4.33
CA THR A 513 -25.10 9.05 -3.25
C THR A 513 -24.55 9.45 -1.88
N GLN A 514 -25.02 10.57 -1.33
CA GLN A 514 -24.91 10.84 0.10
C GLN A 514 -26.19 10.34 0.76
N ALA A 515 -26.15 9.09 1.21
CA ALA A 515 -27.28 8.49 1.88
C ALA A 515 -27.22 8.84 3.38
N PHE A 516 -28.28 9.43 3.90
CA PHE A 516 -28.47 9.61 5.34
C PHE A 516 -29.08 8.33 5.91
N ILE A 517 -28.47 7.72 6.92
CA ILE A 517 -29.07 6.57 7.63
C ILE A 517 -29.87 7.10 8.79
N LYS A 518 -31.19 7.03 8.67
CA LYS A 518 -32.05 6.99 9.85
C LYS A 518 -31.92 5.60 10.46
N PHE A 519 -31.12 5.48 11.51
CA PHE A 519 -31.03 4.25 12.29
C PHE A 519 -32.40 3.95 12.91
N LYS A 520 -32.83 2.69 12.88
CA LYS A 520 -33.96 2.27 13.71
C LYS A 520 -33.46 2.23 15.15
N SER A 521 -34.09 3.02 16.01
CA SER A 521 -33.96 2.86 17.46
C SER A 521 -34.20 1.41 17.82
N ILE A 522 -33.22 0.75 18.47
CA ILE A 522 -33.45 -0.59 19.01
C ILE A 522 -34.33 -0.44 20.25
N GLY A 523 -35.48 -1.12 20.20
CA GLY A 523 -36.39 -1.28 21.32
C GLY A 523 -35.79 -2.20 22.38
N HIS A 524 -35.58 -1.63 23.56
CA HIS A 524 -36.04 -2.10 24.88
C HIS A 524 -35.53 -1.17 26.01
N LEU A 525 -35.49 0.14 25.76
CA LEU A 525 -35.26 1.15 26.80
C LEU A 525 -36.32 2.26 26.70
N GLU A 526 -37.52 1.89 26.25
CA GLU A 526 -38.72 2.63 26.61
C GLU A 526 -39.07 2.27 28.06
N ASN A 527 -38.93 3.27 28.94
CA ASN A 527 -39.60 3.43 30.22
C ASN A 527 -39.02 2.86 31.53
N ASN A 528 -37.82 2.26 31.61
CA ASN A 528 -37.26 1.94 32.96
C ASN A 528 -35.74 1.70 33.08
N SER A 529 -34.91 2.35 32.25
CA SER A 529 -33.46 2.22 32.32
C SER A 529 -32.85 3.08 33.46
N PRO A 530 -31.84 2.59 34.18
CA PRO A 530 -31.30 3.29 35.35
C PRO A 530 -30.76 4.67 34.96
N ARG A 531 -31.13 5.69 35.75
CA ARG A 531 -30.69 7.10 35.59
C ARG A 531 -29.16 7.30 35.60
N THR A 532 -28.36 6.25 35.78
CA THR A 532 -26.90 6.29 35.85
C THR A 532 -26.34 4.96 35.33
N LEU A 533 -25.47 5.04 34.33
CA LEU A 533 -24.86 3.88 33.68
C LEU A 533 -23.53 3.52 34.33
N ILE A 534 -22.70 4.54 34.56
CA ILE A 534 -21.35 4.42 35.13
C ILE A 534 -21.20 5.51 36.20
N ARG A 535 -20.72 5.14 37.38
CA ARG A 535 -20.27 6.05 38.42
C ARG A 535 -18.88 5.63 38.86
N ILE A 536 -17.87 6.42 38.53
CA ILE A 536 -16.49 6.23 38.97
C ILE A 536 -16.30 7.03 40.26
N GLU A 537 -15.75 6.38 41.29
CA GLU A 537 -15.44 7.06 42.55
C GLU A 537 -14.14 7.89 42.42
N GLU A 538 -13.98 8.88 43.29
CA GLU A 538 -12.74 9.67 43.33
C GLU A 538 -11.56 8.80 43.80
N GLY A 539 -10.44 8.88 43.10
CA GLY A 539 -9.27 8.07 43.44
C GLY A 539 -8.07 8.23 42.51
N ASN A 540 -6.97 7.59 42.87
CA ASN A 540 -5.77 7.52 42.03
C ASN A 540 -5.82 6.26 41.17
N PHE A 541 -6.04 6.45 39.87
CA PHE A 541 -5.94 5.42 38.86
C PHE A 541 -4.48 5.21 38.47
N LYS A 542 -3.90 4.07 38.85
CA LYS A 542 -2.51 3.73 38.58
C LYS A 542 -2.41 2.49 37.70
N THR A 543 -1.68 2.64 36.59
CA THR A 543 -1.30 1.53 35.70
C THR A 543 0.21 1.43 35.64
N LYS A 544 0.75 0.43 34.92
CA LYS A 544 2.20 0.26 34.72
C LYS A 544 2.89 1.48 34.11
N PHE A 545 2.16 2.35 33.40
CA PHE A 545 2.73 3.44 32.61
C PHE A 545 2.21 4.83 32.99
N ILE A 546 1.04 4.93 33.63
CA ILE A 546 0.33 6.20 33.86
C ILE A 546 -0.29 6.19 35.26
N GLU A 547 -0.22 7.34 35.94
CA GLU A 547 -0.90 7.62 37.21
C GLU A 547 -1.78 8.86 37.03
N LEU A 548 -3.10 8.68 37.16
CA LEU A 548 -4.11 9.73 36.98
C LEU A 548 -4.96 9.86 38.23
N LYS A 549 -5.19 11.09 38.69
CA LYS A 549 -6.17 11.39 39.71
C LYS A 549 -7.53 11.62 39.05
N LEU A 550 -8.49 10.73 39.35
CA LEU A 550 -9.85 10.77 38.82
C LEU A 550 -10.78 11.47 39.83
N PRO A 551 -11.58 12.45 39.39
CA PRO A 551 -12.68 12.99 40.19
C PRO A 551 -13.86 12.00 40.18
N MET A 552 -14.86 12.24 41.02
CA MET A 552 -16.12 11.51 40.93
C MET A 552 -16.81 11.79 39.60
N ILE A 553 -16.93 10.79 38.73
CA ILE A 553 -17.54 10.91 37.40
C ILE A 553 -18.85 10.13 37.38
N LYS A 554 -19.95 10.77 36.97
CA LYS A 554 -21.27 10.15 36.88
C LYS A 554 -21.84 10.30 35.46
N MET A 555 -21.83 9.20 34.70
CA MET A 555 -22.34 9.14 33.34
C MET A 555 -23.76 8.56 33.33
N LYS A 556 -24.71 9.28 32.73
CA LYS A 556 -26.12 8.86 32.63
C LYS A 556 -26.49 8.46 31.21
N PHE A 557 -27.61 7.75 31.09
CA PHE A 557 -28.18 7.37 29.80
C PHE A 557 -28.53 8.60 28.95
N GLY A 558 -28.16 8.57 27.66
CA GLY A 558 -28.39 9.64 26.68
C GLY A 558 -27.38 10.79 26.74
N GLU A 559 -26.43 10.76 27.68
CA GLU A 559 -25.39 11.79 27.78
C GLU A 559 -24.27 11.53 26.78
N ARG A 560 -23.70 12.62 26.24
CA ARG A 560 -22.54 12.60 25.38
C ARG A 560 -21.37 13.21 26.12
N TRP A 561 -20.26 12.50 26.14
CA TRP A 561 -19.04 12.84 26.86
C TRP A 561 -17.88 12.95 25.86
N LEU A 562 -17.07 13.98 26.03
CA LEU A 562 -15.86 14.20 25.25
C LEU A 562 -14.66 14.10 26.18
N LEU A 563 -13.67 13.30 25.81
CA LEU A 563 -12.40 13.17 26.54
C LEU A 563 -11.28 13.83 25.73
N THR A 564 -10.69 14.91 26.28
CA THR A 564 -9.62 15.68 25.66
C THR A 564 -8.32 15.65 26.49
N GLY A 565 -7.18 15.91 25.85
CA GLY A 565 -5.87 15.89 26.50
C GLY A 565 -4.72 15.86 25.49
N ARG A 566 -3.48 16.05 25.95
CA ARG A 566 -2.29 15.93 25.09
C ARG A 566 -2.05 14.48 24.65
N ASN A 567 -1.32 14.28 23.56
CA ASN A 567 -0.91 12.92 23.17
C ASN A 567 -0.07 12.29 24.27
N LYS A 568 -0.27 10.98 24.51
CA LYS A 568 0.33 10.22 25.62
C LYS A 568 -0.15 10.61 27.04
N SER A 569 -1.23 11.39 27.18
CA SER A 569 -1.80 11.71 28.51
C SER A 569 -2.57 10.55 29.18
N GLY A 570 -2.74 9.42 28.48
CA GLY A 570 -3.41 8.23 29.03
C GLY A 570 -4.89 8.04 28.68
N LYS A 571 -5.42 8.77 27.68
CA LYS A 571 -6.82 8.66 27.21
C LYS A 571 -7.23 7.21 26.89
N SER A 572 -6.50 6.56 25.97
CA SER A 572 -6.80 5.18 25.57
C SER A 572 -6.67 4.18 26.72
N THR A 573 -5.75 4.43 27.66
CA THR A 573 -5.59 3.60 28.87
C THR A 573 -6.80 3.72 29.78
N LEU A 574 -7.29 4.95 30.01
CA LEU A 574 -8.50 5.21 30.78
C LEU A 574 -9.72 4.55 30.14
N LEU A 575 -9.91 4.71 28.82
CA LEU A 575 -10.99 4.06 28.09
C LEU A 575 -10.97 2.53 28.23
N LYS A 576 -9.79 1.91 28.05
CA LYS A 576 -9.62 0.46 28.20
C LYS A 576 -9.97 -0.03 29.60
N SER A 577 -9.64 0.72 30.64
CA SER A 577 -10.00 0.37 32.02
C SER A 577 -11.49 0.53 32.30
N ILE A 578 -12.16 1.53 31.71
CA ILE A 578 -13.63 1.64 31.76
C ILE A 578 -14.29 0.44 31.08
N VAL A 579 -13.82 0.05 29.89
CA VAL A 579 -14.34 -1.11 29.15
C VAL A 579 -14.15 -2.41 29.94
N LYS A 580 -12.99 -2.60 30.56
CA LYS A 580 -12.68 -3.77 31.40
C LYS A 580 -13.35 -3.75 32.78
N LYS A 581 -13.97 -2.63 33.17
CA LYS A 581 -14.53 -2.39 34.51
C LYS A 581 -13.46 -2.53 35.61
N ASP A 582 -12.22 -2.14 35.30
CA ASP A 582 -11.03 -2.22 36.17
C ASP A 582 -10.78 -0.87 36.87
N ILE A 583 -11.85 -0.20 37.28
CA ILE A 583 -11.85 1.10 37.96
C ILE A 583 -12.86 1.01 39.09
N ASP A 584 -12.51 1.53 40.25
CA ASP A 584 -13.40 1.56 41.40
C ASP A 584 -14.64 2.43 41.11
N GLY A 585 -15.81 1.79 41.13
CA GLY A 585 -17.06 2.44 40.76
C GLY A 585 -18.24 1.49 40.62
N TYR A 586 -19.40 2.08 40.39
CA TYR A 586 -20.63 1.38 40.05
C TYR A 586 -20.83 1.32 38.54
N PHE A 587 -21.01 0.11 38.01
CA PHE A 587 -21.40 -0.14 36.62
C PHE A 587 -22.76 -0.85 36.62
N SER A 588 -23.72 -0.33 35.86
CA SER A 588 -25.05 -0.95 35.77
C SER A 588 -24.98 -2.38 35.20
N ASN A 589 -25.85 -3.27 35.69
CA ASN A 589 -25.97 -4.64 35.16
C ASN A 589 -26.47 -4.67 33.70
N ASP A 590 -27.26 -3.66 33.30
CA ASP A 590 -27.79 -3.54 31.94
C ASP A 590 -26.80 -2.85 30.98
N LEU A 591 -25.59 -2.50 31.44
CA LEU A 591 -24.59 -1.80 30.65
C LEU A 591 -23.99 -2.70 29.57
N LYS A 592 -24.25 -2.37 28.30
CA LYS A 592 -23.65 -2.99 27.12
C LYS A 592 -22.77 -1.97 26.41
N ILE A 593 -21.45 -2.16 26.51
CA ILE A 593 -20.46 -1.24 25.96
C ILE A 593 -20.06 -1.69 24.56
N GLY A 594 -20.25 -0.82 23.56
CA GLY A 594 -19.60 -0.93 22.26
C GLY A 594 -18.31 -0.13 22.28
N TYR A 595 -17.16 -0.79 22.14
CA TYR A 595 -15.85 -0.13 22.14
C TYR A 595 -15.25 -0.12 20.75
N PHE A 596 -14.80 1.04 20.28
CA PHE A 596 -13.93 1.17 19.11
C PHE A 596 -12.52 1.48 19.60
N SER A 597 -11.60 0.54 19.37
CA SER A 597 -10.18 0.69 19.63
C SER A 597 -9.42 1.04 18.35
N GLN A 598 -8.38 1.85 18.48
CA GLN A 598 -7.43 2.12 17.39
C GLN A 598 -6.75 0.85 16.82
N ASN A 599 -6.68 -0.23 17.62
CA ASN A 599 -6.18 -1.52 17.16
C ASN A 599 -7.31 -2.36 16.53
N LEU A 600 -7.00 -3.01 15.40
CA LEU A 600 -7.89 -3.85 14.58
C LEU A 600 -8.23 -5.22 15.21
N ASP A 601 -8.45 -5.25 16.52
CA ASP A 601 -8.53 -6.50 17.29
C ASP A 601 -9.95 -7.11 17.32
N LEU A 602 -10.99 -6.36 16.90
CA LEU A 602 -12.39 -6.80 17.01
C LEU A 602 -12.88 -7.67 15.84
N LEU A 603 -12.22 -7.61 14.68
CA LEU A 603 -12.65 -8.35 13.49
C LEU A 603 -12.06 -9.76 13.47
N ASN A 604 -12.91 -10.77 13.30
CA ASN A 604 -12.43 -12.11 12.97
C ASN A 604 -11.97 -12.13 11.50
N LYS A 605 -10.66 -12.28 11.31
CA LYS A 605 -9.97 -12.20 10.02
C LYS A 605 -10.38 -13.29 9.02
N GLU A 606 -10.89 -14.43 9.51
CA GLU A 606 -11.30 -15.56 8.66
C GLU A 606 -12.73 -15.44 8.15
N LYS A 607 -13.59 -14.67 8.83
CA LYS A 607 -14.99 -14.45 8.41
C LYS A 607 -15.09 -13.25 7.47
N SER A 608 -16.16 -13.19 6.69
CA SER A 608 -16.45 -11.99 5.91
C SER A 608 -16.82 -10.81 6.79
N LEU A 609 -16.68 -9.59 6.26
CA LEU A 609 -17.04 -8.39 7.02
C LEU A 609 -18.53 -8.37 7.36
N PHE A 610 -19.38 -8.78 6.40
CA PHE A 610 -20.80 -8.95 6.63
C PHE A 610 -21.10 -9.94 7.75
N GLU A 611 -20.47 -11.12 7.76
CA GLU A 611 -20.67 -12.13 8.80
C GLU A 611 -20.24 -11.66 10.18
N ASN A 612 -19.12 -10.93 10.27
CA ASN A 612 -18.68 -10.33 11.53
C ASN A 612 -19.79 -9.44 12.11
N ILE A 613 -20.37 -8.56 11.29
CA ILE A 613 -21.37 -7.59 11.73
C ILE A 613 -22.73 -8.24 11.98
N TYR A 614 -23.18 -9.09 11.06
CA TYR A 614 -24.46 -9.79 11.16
C TYR A 614 -24.55 -10.66 12.42
N SER A 615 -23.42 -11.22 12.88
CA SER A 615 -23.40 -12.06 14.09
C SER A 615 -23.68 -11.30 15.40
N ILE A 616 -23.50 -9.98 15.41
CA ILE A 616 -23.60 -9.13 16.61
C ILE A 616 -24.71 -8.07 16.49
N SER A 617 -25.19 -7.81 15.27
CA SER A 617 -26.18 -6.78 14.96
C SER A 617 -27.63 -7.27 15.07
N ILE A 618 -28.50 -6.44 15.65
CA ILE A 618 -29.97 -6.63 15.65
C ILE A 618 -30.63 -6.04 14.39
N GLN A 619 -29.86 -5.28 13.60
CA GLN A 619 -30.36 -4.59 12.40
C GLN A 619 -30.56 -5.53 11.22
N ASN A 620 -31.50 -5.18 10.34
CA ASN A 620 -31.77 -5.93 9.12
C ASN A 620 -30.59 -5.84 8.13
N GLU A 621 -30.36 -6.89 7.34
CA GLU A 621 -29.28 -7.01 6.34
C GLU A 621 -29.16 -5.76 5.46
N ARG A 622 -30.28 -5.21 4.99
CA ARG A 622 -30.29 -4.01 4.15
C ARG A 622 -29.66 -2.79 4.82
N LEU A 623 -29.85 -2.63 6.13
CA LEU A 623 -29.26 -1.51 6.88
C LEU A 623 -27.74 -1.72 7.04
N ILE A 624 -27.31 -2.96 7.30
CA ILE A 624 -25.89 -3.32 7.41
C ILE A 624 -25.17 -3.02 6.09
N ILE A 625 -25.70 -3.50 4.97
CA ILE A 625 -25.12 -3.26 3.64
C ILE A 625 -25.11 -1.76 3.32
N ASN A 626 -26.19 -1.03 3.65
CA ASN A 626 -26.25 0.41 3.43
C ASN A 626 -25.20 1.15 4.27
N LEU A 627 -24.98 0.79 5.54
CA LEU A 627 -23.96 1.41 6.39
C LEU A 627 -22.55 1.13 5.86
N LEU A 628 -22.28 -0.12 5.49
CA LEU A 628 -20.98 -0.49 4.92
C LEU A 628 -20.70 0.23 3.61
N ALA A 629 -21.69 0.29 2.72
CA ALA A 629 -21.59 1.05 1.48
C ALA A 629 -21.32 2.53 1.73
N MET A 630 -21.96 3.12 2.75
CA MET A 630 -21.71 4.51 3.13
C MET A 630 -20.35 4.75 3.70
N LEU A 631 -19.78 3.79 4.43
CA LEU A 631 -18.39 3.85 4.88
C LEU A 631 -17.37 3.73 3.72
N GLY A 632 -17.85 3.68 2.47
CA GLY A 632 -17.03 3.60 1.26
C GLY A 632 -16.59 2.18 0.92
N LEU A 633 -17.27 1.15 1.44
CA LEU A 633 -16.99 -0.24 1.10
C LEU A 633 -17.86 -0.70 -0.07
N LYS A 634 -17.23 -0.98 -1.21
CA LYS A 634 -17.92 -1.52 -2.39
C LYS A 634 -18.56 -2.89 -2.07
N LYS A 635 -19.66 -3.21 -2.77
CA LYS A 635 -20.50 -4.38 -2.47
C LYS A 635 -19.76 -5.71 -2.59
N ASP A 636 -18.84 -5.82 -3.54
CA ASP A 636 -17.93 -6.95 -3.74
C ASP A 636 -17.02 -7.19 -2.52
N LYS A 637 -16.55 -6.12 -1.87
CA LYS A 637 -15.68 -6.20 -0.69
C LYS A 637 -16.41 -6.54 0.62
N ILE A 638 -17.72 -6.37 0.68
CA ILE A 638 -18.52 -6.66 1.90
C ILE A 638 -18.52 -8.15 2.25
N PHE A 639 -18.43 -9.03 1.22
CA PHE A 639 -18.61 -10.47 1.37
C PHE A 639 -17.29 -11.27 1.33
N ILE A 640 -16.13 -10.61 1.19
CA ILE A 640 -14.82 -11.29 1.24
C ILE A 640 -14.30 -11.39 2.68
N PRO A 641 -13.43 -12.37 2.99
CA PRO A 641 -12.79 -12.49 4.30
C PRO A 641 -12.03 -11.22 4.71
N CYS A 642 -12.14 -10.83 5.98
CA CYS A 642 -11.51 -9.60 6.50
C CYS A 642 -9.99 -9.56 6.30
N LYS A 643 -9.29 -10.70 6.24
CA LYS A 643 -7.84 -10.76 5.95
C LYS A 643 -7.44 -10.23 4.57
N ASN A 644 -8.38 -10.17 3.62
CA ASN A 644 -8.16 -9.67 2.27
C ASN A 644 -8.51 -8.18 2.12
N LEU A 645 -9.05 -7.54 3.17
CA LEU A 645 -9.35 -6.10 3.16
C LEU A 645 -8.10 -5.30 3.51
N SER A 646 -7.98 -4.10 2.94
CA SER A 646 -6.92 -3.15 3.34
C SER A 646 -7.09 -2.71 4.80
N GLY A 647 -6.03 -2.20 5.43
CA GLY A 647 -6.09 -1.74 6.82
C GLY A 647 -7.17 -0.68 7.05
N GLY A 648 -7.31 0.30 6.15
CA GLY A 648 -8.36 1.32 6.23
C GLY A 648 -9.78 0.76 6.07
N GLU A 649 -9.96 -0.25 5.23
CA GLU A 649 -11.24 -0.95 5.06
C GLU A 649 -11.60 -1.78 6.29
N GLN A 650 -10.61 -2.41 6.94
CA GLN A 650 -10.81 -3.11 8.21
C GLN A 650 -11.22 -2.12 9.32
N VAL A 651 -10.61 -0.93 9.39
CA VAL A 651 -11.01 0.09 10.38
C VAL A 651 -12.46 0.53 10.15
N LYS A 652 -12.84 0.82 8.90
CA LYS A 652 -14.22 1.15 8.52
C LYS A 652 -15.19 0.03 8.91
N GLY A 653 -14.81 -1.23 8.64
CA GLY A 653 -15.60 -2.39 9.04
C GLY A 653 -15.78 -2.54 10.55
N GLN A 654 -14.73 -2.27 11.33
CA GLN A 654 -14.77 -2.28 12.79
C GLN A 654 -15.65 -1.16 13.35
N LEU A 655 -15.58 0.03 12.76
CA LEU A 655 -16.44 1.16 13.11
C LEU A 655 -17.91 0.84 12.83
N ALA A 656 -18.21 0.20 11.69
CA ALA A 656 -19.55 -0.31 11.38
C ALA A 656 -20.02 -1.35 12.42
N LEU A 657 -19.14 -2.28 12.81
CA LEU A 657 -19.42 -3.28 13.83
C LEU A 657 -19.77 -2.63 15.17
N THR A 658 -19.01 -1.61 15.60
CA THR A 658 -19.27 -0.88 16.83
C THR A 658 -20.63 -0.17 16.77
N PHE A 659 -20.98 0.48 15.65
CA PHE A 659 -22.25 1.21 15.51
C PHE A 659 -23.48 0.31 15.41
N LEU A 660 -23.33 -0.89 14.82
CA LEU A 660 -24.41 -1.84 14.63
C LEU A 660 -24.53 -2.84 15.78
N SER A 661 -23.58 -2.83 16.71
CA SER A 661 -23.61 -3.67 17.90
C SER A 661 -24.82 -3.34 18.79
N ASP A 662 -25.36 -4.35 19.47
CA ASP A 662 -26.39 -4.17 20.51
C ASP A 662 -25.79 -3.53 21.78
N SER A 663 -25.42 -2.25 21.70
CA SER A 663 -24.82 -1.49 22.79
C SER A 663 -25.63 -0.23 23.14
N ASN A 664 -25.63 0.10 24.44
CA ASN A 664 -26.30 1.29 24.98
C ASN A 664 -25.32 2.38 25.46
N PHE A 665 -24.03 2.06 25.47
CA PHE A 665 -22.94 2.98 25.76
C PHE A 665 -21.82 2.77 24.73
N LEU A 666 -21.55 3.77 23.90
CA LEU A 666 -20.46 3.72 22.91
C LEU A 666 -19.22 4.41 23.45
N ILE A 667 -18.07 3.75 23.35
CA ILE A 667 -16.75 4.32 23.66
C ILE A 667 -15.95 4.32 22.38
N LEU A 668 -15.56 5.50 21.91
CA LEU A 668 -14.89 5.69 20.62
C LEU A 668 -13.52 6.36 20.83
N ASP A 669 -12.45 5.63 20.55
CA ASP A 669 -11.07 6.11 20.69
C ASP A 669 -10.52 6.61 19.33
N GLU A 670 -10.51 7.93 19.13
CA GLU A 670 -10.05 8.62 17.91
C GLU A 670 -10.57 8.04 16.58
N PRO A 671 -11.90 7.86 16.41
CA PRO A 671 -12.46 7.29 15.17
C PRO A 671 -12.25 8.19 13.94
N THR A 672 -12.04 9.49 14.13
CA THR A 672 -11.95 10.49 13.05
C THR A 672 -10.72 10.37 12.18
N ASN A 673 -9.61 9.81 12.71
CA ASN A 673 -8.34 9.70 11.96
C ASN A 673 -8.44 8.82 10.71
N PHE A 674 -9.51 8.04 10.57
CA PHE A 674 -9.70 7.06 9.50
C PHE A 674 -10.93 7.38 8.62
N LEU A 675 -11.60 8.50 8.88
CA LEU A 675 -12.80 8.93 8.18
C LEU A 675 -12.45 10.12 7.28
N ASP A 676 -12.83 10.03 6.01
CA ASP A 676 -12.78 11.20 5.12
C ASP A 676 -13.88 12.21 5.48
N ILE A 677 -13.87 13.37 4.81
CA ILE A 677 -14.79 14.46 5.10
C ILE A 677 -16.27 14.06 4.91
N ASN A 678 -16.58 13.25 3.89
CA ASN A 678 -17.94 12.77 3.63
C ASN A 678 -18.40 11.82 4.75
N LEU A 679 -17.50 10.93 5.19
CA LEU A 679 -17.75 9.99 6.28
C LEU A 679 -17.86 10.67 7.64
N LEU A 680 -17.08 11.71 7.90
CA LEU A 680 -17.15 12.51 9.12
C LEU A 680 -18.54 13.15 9.26
N ALA A 681 -19.12 13.66 8.17
CA ALA A 681 -20.47 14.22 8.19
C ALA A 681 -21.53 13.16 8.53
N ALA A 682 -21.40 11.96 7.96
CA ALA A 682 -22.29 10.83 8.30
C ALA A 682 -22.11 10.38 9.76
N PHE A 683 -20.88 10.40 10.26
CA PHE A 683 -20.55 10.09 11.65
C PHE A 683 -21.14 11.11 12.63
N GLU A 684 -21.09 12.41 12.31
CA GLU A 684 -21.77 13.46 13.10
C GLU A 684 -23.27 13.23 13.19
N ASP A 685 -23.93 12.98 12.05
CA ASP A 685 -25.37 12.68 12.03
C ASP A 685 -25.70 11.43 12.86
N PHE A 686 -24.84 10.40 12.82
CA PHE A 686 -24.97 9.24 13.69
C PHE A 686 -24.88 9.59 15.17
N LEU A 687 -23.85 10.34 15.58
CA LEU A 687 -23.67 10.74 16.98
C LEU A 687 -24.83 11.58 17.51
N LEU A 688 -25.43 12.43 16.67
CA LEU A 688 -26.61 13.23 17.00
C LEU A 688 -27.86 12.36 17.19
N ASN A 689 -28.06 11.37 16.34
CA ASN A 689 -29.27 10.54 16.34
C ASN A 689 -29.15 9.25 17.17
N PHE A 690 -27.97 8.92 17.71
CA PHE A 690 -27.78 7.74 18.54
C PHE A 690 -28.58 7.84 19.85
N PRO A 691 -29.45 6.85 20.17
CA PRO A 691 -30.34 6.93 21.33
C PRO A 691 -29.65 6.63 22.67
N GLY A 692 -28.49 5.96 22.65
CA GLY A 692 -27.71 5.65 23.84
C GLY A 692 -26.79 6.78 24.28
N SER A 693 -25.81 6.45 25.12
CA SER A 693 -24.79 7.42 25.57
C SER A 693 -23.49 7.21 24.80
N VAL A 694 -22.69 8.26 24.65
CA VAL A 694 -21.42 8.20 23.90
C VAL A 694 -20.30 8.81 24.73
N LEU A 695 -19.14 8.17 24.78
CA LEU A 695 -17.87 8.70 25.24
C LEU A 695 -16.89 8.73 24.07
N LEU A 696 -16.56 9.93 23.60
CA LEU A 696 -15.75 10.15 22.41
C LEU A 696 -14.40 10.74 22.81
N VAL A 697 -13.30 10.16 22.33
CA VAL A 697 -12.00 10.82 22.25
C VAL A 697 -11.82 11.30 20.82
N CYS A 698 -11.76 12.62 20.64
CA CYS A 698 -11.63 13.21 19.31
C CYS A 698 -11.00 14.59 19.41
N HIS A 699 -10.19 14.95 18.42
CA HIS A 699 -9.57 16.27 18.27
C HIS A 699 -10.27 17.18 17.26
N ASP A 700 -11.27 16.66 16.54
CA ASP A 700 -12.02 17.41 15.53
C ASP A 700 -12.90 18.48 16.20
N THR A 701 -12.58 19.75 15.93
CA THR A 701 -13.27 20.89 16.53
C THR A 701 -14.69 21.11 15.98
N TYR A 702 -15.03 20.61 14.78
CA TYR A 702 -16.38 20.72 14.24
C TYR A 702 -17.33 19.81 14.99
N ILE A 703 -16.94 18.55 15.21
CA ILE A 703 -17.74 17.60 16.00
C ILE A 703 -17.96 18.15 17.41
N GLN A 704 -16.90 18.69 18.02
CA GLN A 704 -16.96 19.27 19.38
C GLN A 704 -17.92 20.46 19.47
N LYS A 705 -18.03 21.29 18.41
CA LYS A 705 -18.93 22.45 18.37
C LYS A 705 -20.37 22.09 18.01
N ASN A 706 -20.56 21.14 17.09
CA ASN A 706 -21.87 20.78 16.56
C ASN A 706 -22.69 19.92 17.53
N ILE A 707 -22.02 19.19 18.44
CA ILE A 707 -22.65 18.26 19.36
C ILE A 707 -22.43 18.72 20.80
N HIS A 708 -23.50 18.79 21.58
CA HIS A 708 -23.39 19.11 23.01
C HIS A 708 -22.75 17.96 23.79
N PHE A 709 -21.48 18.15 24.18
CA PHE A 709 -20.73 17.23 25.04
C PHE A 709 -20.54 17.78 26.46
N LYS A 710 -20.54 16.88 27.44
CA LYS A 710 -19.86 17.11 28.71
C LYS A 710 -18.37 16.83 28.55
N SER A 711 -17.51 17.70 29.03
CA SER A 711 -16.08 17.59 28.79
C SER A 711 -15.35 17.00 30.00
N MET A 712 -14.44 16.06 29.69
CA MET A 712 -13.44 15.52 30.58
C MET A 712 -12.08 15.86 29.99
N GLN A 713 -11.26 16.61 30.71
CA GLN A 713 -9.94 17.00 30.21
C GLN A 713 -8.83 16.47 31.11
N ILE A 714 -7.85 15.80 30.51
CA ILE A 714 -6.63 15.36 31.20
C ILE A 714 -5.59 16.49 31.10
N ARG A 715 -5.26 17.12 32.22
CA ARG A 715 -4.17 18.11 32.32
C ARG A 715 -3.12 17.61 33.30
N GLY A 716 -1.91 17.33 32.80
CA GLY A 716 -0.87 16.67 33.59
C GLY A 716 -1.32 15.27 34.02
N ASN A 717 -1.36 15.03 35.33
CA ASN A 717 -1.78 13.76 35.93
C ASN A 717 -3.18 13.84 36.57
N GLU A 718 -3.97 14.88 36.30
CA GLU A 718 -5.29 15.05 36.87
C GLU A 718 -6.37 15.16 35.78
N VAL A 719 -7.55 14.61 36.09
CA VAL A 719 -8.71 14.68 35.20
C VAL A 719 -9.68 15.74 35.73
N PHE A 720 -10.01 16.71 34.88
CA PHE A 720 -10.93 17.79 35.21
C PHE A 720 -12.27 17.58 34.50
N LEU A 721 -13.35 17.89 35.21
CA LEU A 721 -14.70 17.92 34.66
C LEU A 721 -15.06 19.37 34.36
N GLU A 722 -15.25 19.69 33.09
CA GLU A 722 -15.74 21.00 32.67
C GLU A 722 -17.23 20.89 32.31
N ASN A 723 -18.05 21.69 32.98
CA ASN A 723 -19.46 21.78 32.66
C ASN A 723 -19.61 22.66 31.42
N TYR A 724 -19.80 21.97 30.28
CA TYR A 724 -20.08 22.51 28.95
C TYR A 724 -18.86 23.14 28.24
N PHE A 725 -18.72 22.77 26.97
CA PHE A 725 -17.83 23.37 25.97
C PHE A 725 -18.65 24.27 25.04
#